data_AF-A0A3R6RKM8-F1
#
_entry.id   AF-A0A3R6RKM8-F1
#
_cell.length_a   1.000
_cell.length_b   1.000
_cell.length_c   1.000
_cell.angle_alpha   90.00
_cell.angle_beta   90.00
_cell.angle_gamma   90.00
#
_symmetry.space_group_name_H-M   'P 1'
#
loop_
_entity.id
_entity.type
_entity.pdbx_description
1 polymer ?
#
loop_
_entity_poly.entity_id
_entity_poly.type
_entity_poly.pdbx_seq_one_letter_code
_entity_poly.pdbx_strand_id
1 'polypeptide(L)'
;TLYAAWYKKPSVTFSTKHSDTIAFLGDRELDKTNEVTYEYGEKISSLIMKCNTNRYIQSYRVETADGTEVSAGTCEDKNSTVTIPFPSNYALKNNLKVYVEAANRTYGITYDTLGGEFVGDYPKTYSYGDEFDLPTNVKRKGFYVCGWRNTLNNKVMTKVEATTSGELSLQAIYESTVYHVTTDLDGGTLPDGVTIPTEYKYKQSNIVLPQDVTKQGHSFAGWYLEDEDVIVTRIDTTKAMDYHLRALWSSNASTTKIAGTVESDGTEKEIPYAEKPMESNQWYYNRLTDVEKKIYTTIYNYYKFDMDKGECRMENVKVVTKDKITIANMYQASTAVVLDNPSIFWIRYFNHTQMKEKDGVYTGTIHPVLAYYKTAFQADALEYGGFLQEIIKSLNNSGVQKVSTSKKLKLIHDYVVKTYSYRNNSHILSAAATNETRSVGYLMTHKEGCCESYAKMIKILCDYYQIPCVTVYSLTHMWNQVKIGNQWYLLDATWDDEEPVVYTYFLKGAKSVIDEHHIVTSMFFSDCQGNGIKDYANYSVPTLSKEDYVEPVNPTPNNSQTAPKKSKAVTSATKGKVVYAISGKYAVVKKCTSKKAKSVTILNKVKIGKKTYTVTSIAKNAFKGCKKLKRVTIKAIKLKSIGKNAFKGIYKKATFKVPKKQLKKYKKLIQKKKTGFKKTMKVK
;
A
#
# COMPACT_ATOMS: atom_id res chain seq x y z
N THR A 1 -5.87 57.81 -45.43
CA THR A 1 -5.58 56.83 -44.36
C THR A 1 -6.58 55.69 -44.48
N LEU A 2 -6.23 54.62 -45.20
CA LEU A 2 -7.09 53.45 -45.34
C LEU A 2 -7.17 52.73 -43.99
N TYR A 3 -8.36 52.73 -43.39
CA TYR A 3 -8.67 51.90 -42.23
C TYR A 3 -8.50 50.42 -42.64
N ALA A 4 -7.41 49.80 -42.22
CA ALA A 4 -7.31 48.35 -42.20
C ALA A 4 -8.31 47.84 -41.14
N ALA A 5 -9.56 47.64 -41.55
CA ALA A 5 -10.50 46.86 -40.76
C ALA A 5 -9.87 45.47 -40.57
N TRP A 6 -9.49 45.13 -39.34
CA TRP A 6 -9.11 43.79 -38.96
C TRP A 6 -10.35 42.89 -39.10
N TYR A 7 -10.64 42.44 -40.33
CA TYR A 7 -11.65 41.43 -40.55
C TYR A 7 -11.17 40.16 -39.84
N LYS A 8 -11.84 39.80 -38.75
CA LYS A 8 -11.63 38.52 -38.09
C LYS A 8 -11.94 37.45 -39.14
N LYS A 9 -10.93 36.63 -39.49
CA LYS A 9 -11.11 35.56 -40.47
C LYS A 9 -12.27 34.68 -40.00
N PRO A 10 -13.21 34.34 -40.89
CA PRO A 10 -14.30 33.49 -40.49
C PRO A 10 -13.78 32.08 -40.17
N SER A 11 -14.54 31.36 -39.34
CA SER A 11 -14.05 30.15 -38.71
C SER A 11 -15.06 29.02 -38.62
N VAL A 12 -14.56 27.79 -38.55
CA VAL A 12 -15.36 26.60 -38.28
C VAL A 12 -15.13 26.15 -36.85
N THR A 13 -16.23 25.90 -36.14
CA THR A 13 -16.25 25.33 -34.79
C THR A 13 -16.94 23.97 -34.80
N PHE A 14 -16.50 23.08 -33.92
CA PHE A 14 -16.88 21.67 -33.94
C PHE A 14 -17.36 21.21 -32.56
N SER A 15 -18.52 20.56 -32.51
CA SER A 15 -19.12 20.01 -31.29
C SER A 15 -19.48 18.55 -31.46
N THR A 16 -19.07 17.72 -30.50
CA THR A 16 -19.35 16.29 -30.49
C THR A 16 -19.33 15.73 -29.06
N LYS A 17 -20.16 14.72 -28.80
CA LYS A 17 -20.23 14.02 -27.50
C LYS A 17 -18.93 13.28 -27.16
N HIS A 18 -18.25 12.69 -28.15
CA HIS A 18 -17.10 11.80 -27.92
C HIS A 18 -15.77 12.50 -28.18
N SER A 19 -14.82 12.43 -27.23
CA SER A 19 -13.53 13.13 -27.31
C SER A 19 -12.58 12.61 -28.41
N ASP A 20 -12.87 11.45 -28.98
CA ASP A 20 -12.09 10.79 -30.03
C ASP A 20 -12.67 10.99 -31.44
N THR A 21 -13.61 11.93 -31.60
CA THR A 21 -14.10 12.36 -32.92
C THR A 21 -13.36 13.61 -33.36
N ILE A 22 -12.88 13.60 -34.60
CA ILE A 22 -12.02 14.61 -35.23
C ILE A 22 -12.63 14.99 -36.58
N ALA A 23 -12.48 16.24 -36.97
CA ALA A 23 -12.99 16.80 -38.22
C ALA A 23 -11.85 17.35 -39.08
N PHE A 24 -12.00 17.39 -40.41
CA PHE A 24 -10.99 17.94 -41.33
C PHE A 24 -11.64 18.83 -42.40
N LEU A 25 -11.16 20.06 -42.53
CA LEU A 25 -11.52 21.01 -43.59
C LEU A 25 -10.38 21.13 -44.61
N GLY A 26 -10.46 20.33 -45.68
CA GLY A 26 -9.31 20.03 -46.51
C GLY A 26 -8.27 19.25 -45.69
N ASP A 27 -7.02 19.73 -45.65
CA ASP A 27 -5.95 19.14 -44.85
C ASP A 27 -5.86 19.68 -43.41
N ARG A 28 -6.77 20.60 -43.02
CA ARG A 28 -6.76 21.25 -41.70
C ARG A 28 -7.61 20.46 -40.71
N GLU A 29 -6.98 19.91 -39.67
CA GLU A 29 -7.65 19.21 -38.57
C GLU A 29 -8.40 20.20 -37.64
N LEU A 30 -9.65 19.87 -37.33
CA LEU A 30 -10.46 20.51 -36.30
C LEU A 30 -10.55 19.54 -35.11
N ASP A 31 -9.89 19.90 -34.01
CA ASP A 31 -10.07 19.23 -32.72
C ASP A 31 -11.09 20.01 -31.86
N LYS A 32 -11.57 19.40 -30.75
CA LYS A 32 -12.57 20.00 -29.84
C LYS A 32 -12.17 21.36 -29.22
N THR A 33 -10.93 21.80 -29.40
CA THR A 33 -10.38 23.00 -28.74
C THR A 33 -9.94 24.10 -29.69
N ASN A 34 -9.96 23.88 -31.02
CA ASN A 34 -9.42 24.82 -31.99
C ASN A 34 -10.46 25.25 -33.04
N GLU A 35 -10.91 26.50 -32.91
CA GLU A 35 -11.49 27.29 -33.99
C GLU A 35 -10.52 27.27 -35.19
N VAL A 36 -10.93 26.71 -36.33
CA VAL A 36 -10.11 26.73 -37.55
C VAL A 36 -10.58 27.87 -38.44
N THR A 37 -9.69 28.82 -38.71
CA THR A 37 -9.97 29.97 -39.58
C THR A 37 -9.66 29.66 -41.05
N TYR A 38 -10.38 30.31 -41.96
CA TYR A 38 -10.21 30.20 -43.41
C TYR A 38 -10.19 31.58 -44.07
N GLU A 39 -9.76 31.63 -45.33
CA GLU A 39 -9.83 32.88 -46.08
C GLU A 39 -11.26 33.18 -46.49
N TYR A 40 -11.65 34.45 -46.40
CA TYR A 40 -12.97 34.88 -46.83
C TYR A 40 -13.18 34.60 -48.32
N GLY A 41 -14.20 33.82 -48.66
CA GLY A 41 -14.49 33.39 -50.03
C GLY A 41 -13.73 32.13 -50.48
N GLU A 42 -12.96 31.48 -49.58
CA GLU A 42 -12.34 30.18 -49.85
C GLU A 42 -13.41 29.16 -50.27
N LYS A 43 -13.17 28.48 -51.40
CA LYS A 43 -14.09 27.47 -51.92
C LYS A 43 -13.77 26.11 -51.34
N ILE A 44 -14.79 25.44 -50.80
CA ILE A 44 -14.68 24.08 -50.28
C ILE A 44 -15.73 23.19 -50.93
N SER A 45 -15.38 21.92 -51.12
CA SER A 45 -16.29 20.91 -51.65
C SER A 45 -16.77 19.91 -50.59
N SER A 46 -16.01 19.73 -49.52
CA SER A 46 -16.33 18.76 -48.47
C SER A 46 -15.60 19.00 -47.15
N LEU A 47 -16.09 18.33 -46.10
CA LEU A 47 -15.49 18.25 -44.77
C LEU A 47 -15.45 16.78 -44.34
N ILE A 48 -14.31 16.27 -43.89
CA ILE A 48 -14.15 14.84 -43.55
C ILE A 48 -14.24 14.66 -42.04
N MET A 49 -15.21 13.89 -41.57
CA MET A 49 -15.35 13.47 -40.17
C MET A 49 -14.69 12.11 -39.95
N LYS A 50 -14.02 11.94 -38.81
CA LYS A 50 -13.46 10.65 -38.36
C LYS A 50 -13.76 10.42 -36.88
N CYS A 51 -14.22 9.24 -36.51
CA CYS A 51 -14.28 8.79 -35.12
C CYS A 51 -13.43 7.53 -34.93
N ASN A 52 -13.32 7.09 -33.67
CA ASN A 52 -12.77 5.78 -33.34
C ASN A 52 -13.46 4.68 -34.15
N THR A 53 -12.70 3.68 -34.60
CA THR A 53 -13.19 2.55 -35.42
C THR A 53 -14.26 1.72 -34.72
N ASN A 54 -14.34 1.79 -33.40
CA ASN A 54 -15.38 1.14 -32.59
C ASN A 54 -16.67 1.99 -32.45
N ARG A 55 -16.73 3.11 -33.17
CA ARG A 55 -17.92 3.94 -33.36
C ARG A 55 -18.20 4.15 -34.84
N TYR A 56 -19.39 4.65 -35.15
CA TYR A 56 -19.73 5.14 -36.47
C TYR A 56 -20.50 6.44 -36.38
N ILE A 57 -20.38 7.27 -37.41
CA ILE A 57 -21.14 8.53 -37.49
C ILE A 57 -22.57 8.18 -37.88
N GLN A 58 -23.55 8.66 -37.11
CA GLN A 58 -24.98 8.46 -37.36
C GLN A 58 -25.59 9.63 -38.12
N SER A 59 -25.22 10.86 -37.75
CA SER A 59 -25.75 12.07 -38.36
C SER A 59 -24.78 13.23 -38.21
N TYR A 60 -24.95 14.24 -39.07
CA TYR A 60 -24.22 15.49 -39.00
C TYR A 60 -25.12 16.67 -39.37
N ARG A 61 -24.74 17.85 -38.88
CA ARG A 61 -25.37 19.12 -39.24
C ARG A 61 -24.33 20.23 -39.26
N VAL A 62 -24.35 21.05 -40.31
CA VAL A 62 -23.48 22.19 -40.53
C VAL A 62 -24.37 23.42 -40.69
N GLU A 63 -24.13 24.44 -39.88
CA GLU A 63 -24.90 25.69 -39.89
C GLU A 63 -23.97 26.90 -39.86
N THR A 64 -24.43 28.03 -40.38
CA THR A 64 -23.78 29.33 -40.18
C THR A 64 -24.03 29.85 -38.75
N ALA A 65 -23.29 30.89 -38.34
CA ALA A 65 -23.41 31.49 -37.00
C ALA A 65 -24.82 31.98 -36.65
N ASP A 66 -25.59 32.40 -37.64
CA ASP A 66 -26.98 32.84 -37.53
C ASP A 66 -28.00 31.68 -37.53
N GLY A 67 -27.53 30.43 -37.62
CA GLY A 67 -28.37 29.23 -37.59
C GLY A 67 -28.89 28.76 -38.95
N THR A 68 -28.46 29.36 -40.06
CA THR A 68 -28.85 28.88 -41.39
C THR A 68 -28.18 27.55 -41.69
N GLU A 69 -28.97 26.52 -42.03
CA GLU A 69 -28.46 25.21 -42.41
C GLU A 69 -27.68 25.27 -43.72
N VAL A 70 -26.48 24.70 -43.73
CA VAL A 70 -25.59 24.60 -44.89
C VAL A 70 -25.58 23.18 -45.44
N SER A 71 -25.57 22.18 -44.57
CA SER A 71 -25.57 20.77 -44.93
C SER A 71 -25.96 19.92 -43.73
N ALA A 72 -26.89 18.98 -43.90
CA ALA A 72 -27.29 18.04 -42.87
C ALA A 72 -27.58 16.68 -43.49
N GLY A 73 -27.38 15.61 -42.74
CA GLY A 73 -27.68 14.28 -43.23
C GLY A 73 -27.52 13.17 -42.18
N THR A 74 -28.19 12.05 -42.44
CA THR A 74 -28.02 10.78 -41.74
C THR A 74 -27.07 9.89 -42.53
N CYS A 75 -26.23 9.14 -41.81
CA CYS A 75 -25.20 8.28 -42.39
C CYS A 75 -25.60 6.82 -42.21
N GLU A 76 -26.04 6.17 -43.29
CA GLU A 76 -26.52 4.79 -43.25
C GLU A 76 -25.39 3.76 -43.21
N ASP A 77 -24.25 4.06 -43.85
CA ASP A 77 -23.16 3.11 -44.09
C ASP A 77 -22.36 2.68 -42.84
N LYS A 78 -22.79 3.08 -41.64
CA LYS A 78 -22.13 2.81 -40.34
C LYS A 78 -20.61 2.95 -40.40
N ASN A 79 -20.11 3.95 -41.14
CA ASN A 79 -18.70 4.20 -41.32
C ASN A 79 -18.14 5.06 -40.18
N SER A 80 -16.90 4.77 -39.79
CA SER A 80 -16.15 5.57 -38.81
C SER A 80 -15.51 6.82 -39.45
N THR A 81 -15.71 7.00 -40.75
CA THR A 81 -15.27 8.17 -41.52
C THR A 81 -16.37 8.55 -42.51
N VAL A 82 -16.75 9.81 -42.55
CA VAL A 82 -17.80 10.33 -43.44
C VAL A 82 -17.31 11.62 -44.09
N THR A 83 -17.59 11.77 -45.38
CA THR A 83 -17.35 13.01 -46.12
C THR A 83 -18.66 13.78 -46.18
N ILE A 84 -18.72 14.92 -45.50
CA ILE A 84 -19.85 15.85 -45.50
C ILE A 84 -19.74 16.73 -46.75
N PRO A 85 -20.70 16.66 -47.69
CA PRO A 85 -20.68 17.50 -48.88
C PRO A 85 -21.11 18.93 -48.56
N PHE A 86 -20.48 19.88 -49.24
CA PHE A 86 -20.97 21.26 -49.32
C PHE A 86 -21.71 21.48 -50.65
N PRO A 87 -22.63 22.46 -50.72
CA PRO A 87 -23.20 22.88 -51.99
C PRO A 87 -22.12 23.21 -53.03
N SER A 88 -22.38 22.94 -54.32
CA SER A 88 -21.39 23.16 -55.37
C SER A 88 -20.88 24.61 -55.38
N ASN A 89 -19.55 24.78 -55.39
CA ASN A 89 -18.87 26.08 -55.30
C ASN A 89 -19.17 26.89 -54.02
N TYR A 90 -19.48 26.25 -52.89
CA TYR A 90 -19.73 26.95 -51.62
C TYR A 90 -18.52 27.81 -51.22
N ALA A 91 -18.74 29.12 -51.13
CA ALA A 91 -17.75 30.09 -50.74
C ALA A 91 -17.91 30.40 -49.24
N LEU A 92 -16.87 30.13 -48.47
CA LEU A 92 -16.87 30.32 -47.02
C LEU A 92 -16.85 31.82 -46.66
N LYS A 93 -18.01 32.37 -46.28
CA LYS A 93 -18.16 33.82 -45.95
C LYS A 93 -18.54 34.10 -44.49
N ASN A 94 -19.20 33.15 -43.82
CA ASN A 94 -19.70 33.26 -42.45
C ASN A 94 -19.12 32.16 -41.58
N ASN A 95 -18.96 32.37 -40.27
CA ASN A 95 -18.53 31.29 -39.35
C ASN A 95 -19.49 30.11 -39.41
N LEU A 96 -18.95 28.90 -39.29
CA LEU A 96 -19.69 27.64 -39.31
C LEU A 96 -19.64 26.93 -37.95
N LYS A 97 -20.73 26.24 -37.63
CA LYS A 97 -20.84 25.29 -36.50
C LYS A 97 -21.14 23.91 -37.06
N VAL A 98 -20.34 22.93 -36.65
CA VAL A 98 -20.48 21.53 -37.07
C VAL A 98 -20.89 20.70 -35.86
N TYR A 99 -22.03 20.03 -35.97
CA TYR A 99 -22.57 19.10 -34.99
C TYR A 99 -22.49 17.68 -35.55
N VAL A 100 -22.00 16.75 -34.73
CA VAL A 100 -21.87 15.35 -35.12
C VAL A 100 -22.36 14.42 -34.02
N GLU A 101 -23.21 13.48 -34.41
CA GLU A 101 -23.63 12.37 -33.58
C GLU A 101 -22.94 11.09 -34.01
N ALA A 102 -22.22 10.47 -33.09
CA ALA A 102 -21.56 9.18 -33.29
C ALA A 102 -22.13 8.17 -32.29
N ALA A 103 -22.28 6.92 -32.72
CA ALA A 103 -22.76 5.83 -31.88
C ALA A 103 -21.73 4.72 -31.74
N ASN A 104 -21.81 4.01 -30.61
CA ASN A 104 -20.99 2.83 -30.34
C ASN A 104 -21.38 1.69 -31.28
N ARG A 105 -20.37 0.95 -31.77
CA ARG A 105 -20.63 -0.30 -32.48
C ARG A 105 -21.06 -1.38 -31.50
N THR A 106 -21.96 -2.23 -31.96
CA THR A 106 -22.38 -3.46 -31.29
C THR A 106 -21.68 -4.64 -31.94
N TYR A 107 -21.15 -5.55 -31.14
CA TYR A 107 -20.44 -6.76 -31.54
C TYR A 107 -21.18 -7.99 -31.04
N GLY A 108 -21.04 -9.11 -31.75
CA GLY A 108 -21.57 -10.39 -31.35
C GLY A 108 -20.70 -11.12 -30.33
N ILE A 109 -21.35 -11.98 -29.54
CA ILE A 109 -20.71 -12.94 -28.63
C ILE A 109 -21.20 -14.33 -29.00
N THR A 110 -20.27 -15.20 -29.37
CA THR A 110 -20.52 -16.62 -29.63
C THR A 110 -19.95 -17.45 -28.48
N TYR A 111 -20.73 -18.39 -27.96
CA TYR A 111 -20.31 -19.28 -26.88
C TYR A 111 -20.20 -20.73 -27.36
N ASP A 112 -19.05 -21.35 -27.14
CA ASP A 112 -18.86 -22.80 -27.20
C ASP A 112 -18.83 -23.33 -25.76
N THR A 113 -19.92 -23.95 -25.33
CA THR A 113 -20.08 -24.46 -23.98
C THR A 113 -19.42 -25.82 -23.78
N LEU A 114 -18.72 -26.41 -24.76
CA LEU A 114 -18.09 -27.74 -24.65
C LEU A 114 -18.98 -28.82 -23.98
N GLY A 115 -20.28 -28.83 -24.33
CA GLY A 115 -21.24 -29.82 -23.85
C GLY A 115 -21.99 -29.47 -22.56
N GLY A 116 -22.00 -28.20 -22.13
CA GLY A 116 -22.92 -27.68 -21.09
C GLY A 116 -24.08 -26.86 -21.66
N GLU A 117 -25.09 -26.57 -20.86
CA GLU A 117 -26.31 -25.86 -21.27
C GLU A 117 -26.56 -24.60 -20.43
N PHE A 118 -26.89 -23.47 -21.06
CA PHE A 118 -27.26 -22.26 -20.32
C PHE A 118 -28.61 -22.43 -19.59
N VAL A 119 -28.67 -21.95 -18.35
CA VAL A 119 -29.89 -21.89 -17.54
C VAL A 119 -30.31 -20.42 -17.38
N GLY A 120 -31.37 -20.02 -18.07
CA GLY A 120 -31.85 -18.63 -18.09
C GLY A 120 -31.14 -17.76 -19.14
N ASP A 121 -31.30 -16.45 -19.02
CA ASP A 121 -30.80 -15.49 -20.01
C ASP A 121 -29.28 -15.30 -19.95
N TYR A 122 -28.70 -14.96 -21.10
CA TYR A 122 -27.29 -14.64 -21.25
C TYR A 122 -27.07 -13.68 -22.44
N PRO A 123 -26.04 -12.82 -22.38
CA PRO A 123 -25.82 -11.78 -23.39
C PRO A 123 -25.27 -12.36 -24.68
N LYS A 124 -25.89 -12.06 -25.83
CA LYS A 124 -25.41 -12.49 -27.17
C LYS A 124 -24.66 -11.41 -27.93
N THR A 125 -24.69 -10.18 -27.43
CA THR A 125 -24.09 -9.01 -28.04
C THR A 125 -23.65 -8.03 -26.95
N TYR A 126 -22.71 -7.14 -27.29
CA TYR A 126 -22.35 -6.01 -26.44
C TYR A 126 -21.97 -4.80 -27.29
N SER A 127 -22.14 -3.60 -26.75
CA SER A 127 -21.72 -2.35 -27.38
C SER A 127 -20.39 -1.86 -26.82
N TYR A 128 -19.60 -1.17 -27.66
CA TYR A 128 -18.34 -0.58 -27.22
C TYR A 128 -18.57 0.39 -26.05
N GLY A 129 -17.96 0.13 -24.89
CA GLY A 129 -18.17 0.88 -23.66
C GLY A 129 -18.98 0.13 -22.59
N ASP A 130 -19.64 -0.97 -22.94
CA ASP A 130 -20.37 -1.81 -21.97
C ASP A 130 -19.40 -2.51 -21.00
N GLU A 131 -19.86 -2.74 -19.77
CA GLU A 131 -19.15 -3.51 -18.76
C GLU A 131 -20.11 -4.46 -18.02
N PHE A 132 -19.82 -5.76 -18.06
CA PHE A 132 -20.60 -6.80 -17.36
C PHE A 132 -19.81 -8.11 -17.25
N ASP A 133 -20.18 -8.93 -16.27
CA ASP A 133 -19.60 -10.27 -16.08
C ASP A 133 -20.13 -11.26 -17.11
N LEU A 134 -19.23 -12.10 -17.63
CA LEU A 134 -19.61 -13.17 -18.56
C LEU A 134 -20.42 -14.25 -17.83
N PRO A 135 -21.35 -14.91 -18.53
CA PRO A 135 -22.28 -15.83 -17.89
C PRO A 135 -21.58 -17.01 -17.24
N THR A 136 -22.06 -17.39 -16.05
CA THR A 136 -21.59 -18.56 -15.28
C THR A 136 -22.69 -19.60 -15.10
N ASN A 137 -23.89 -19.33 -15.62
CA ASN A 137 -25.09 -20.15 -15.57
C ASN A 137 -25.09 -21.29 -16.61
N VAL A 138 -23.93 -21.87 -16.91
CA VAL A 138 -23.83 -23.05 -17.78
C VAL A 138 -23.80 -24.30 -16.92
N LYS A 139 -24.81 -25.15 -17.08
CA LYS A 139 -24.95 -26.40 -16.35
C LYS A 139 -24.30 -27.54 -17.13
N ARG A 140 -23.31 -28.17 -16.50
CA ARG A 140 -22.70 -29.43 -16.96
C ARG A 140 -22.55 -30.33 -15.73
N LYS A 141 -23.04 -31.57 -15.80
CA LYS A 141 -23.01 -32.48 -14.63
C LYS A 141 -21.56 -32.68 -14.18
N GLY A 142 -21.27 -32.38 -12.92
CA GLY A 142 -19.93 -32.53 -12.36
C GLY A 142 -18.97 -31.39 -12.65
N PHE A 143 -19.39 -30.33 -13.35
CA PHE A 143 -18.52 -29.23 -13.76
C PHE A 143 -19.18 -27.84 -13.66
N TYR A 144 -18.40 -26.83 -13.28
CA TYR A 144 -18.80 -25.42 -13.22
C TYR A 144 -17.92 -24.58 -14.15
N VAL A 145 -18.50 -23.53 -14.77
CA VAL A 145 -17.77 -22.63 -15.67
C VAL A 145 -17.06 -21.53 -14.90
N CYS A 146 -15.73 -21.62 -14.78
CA CYS A 146 -14.89 -20.64 -14.08
C CYS A 146 -14.38 -19.49 -14.96
N GLY A 147 -14.60 -19.55 -16.27
CA GLY A 147 -14.29 -18.47 -17.20
C GLY A 147 -14.42 -18.87 -18.65
N TRP A 148 -14.04 -17.96 -19.54
CA TRP A 148 -14.16 -18.14 -20.98
C TRP A 148 -12.84 -17.83 -21.68
N ARG A 149 -12.41 -18.71 -22.59
CA ARG A 149 -11.26 -18.46 -23.46
C ARG A 149 -11.73 -17.85 -24.77
N ASN A 150 -11.30 -16.64 -25.09
CA ASN A 150 -11.52 -16.07 -26.42
C ASN A 150 -10.62 -16.78 -27.44
N THR A 151 -11.21 -17.55 -28.35
CA THR A 151 -10.49 -18.36 -29.32
C THR A 151 -9.82 -17.54 -30.43
N LEU A 152 -10.21 -16.28 -30.62
CA LEU A 152 -9.59 -15.39 -31.62
C LEU A 152 -8.21 -14.88 -31.20
N ASN A 153 -7.96 -14.74 -29.90
CA ASN A 153 -6.72 -14.18 -29.38
C ASN A 153 -6.13 -14.95 -28.17
N ASN A 154 -6.73 -16.08 -27.82
CA ASN A 154 -6.38 -16.94 -26.67
C ASN A 154 -6.43 -16.25 -25.29
N LYS A 155 -7.06 -15.09 -25.16
CA LYS A 155 -7.21 -14.40 -23.88
C LYS A 155 -8.30 -15.06 -23.04
N VAL A 156 -7.99 -15.36 -21.77
CA VAL A 156 -8.99 -15.80 -20.79
C VAL A 156 -9.71 -14.58 -20.21
N MET A 157 -11.03 -14.67 -20.11
CA MET A 157 -11.93 -13.58 -19.74
C MET A 157 -13.03 -14.09 -18.80
N THR A 158 -13.32 -13.30 -17.76
CA THR A 158 -14.48 -13.49 -16.87
C THR A 158 -15.49 -12.36 -17.00
N LYS A 159 -15.13 -11.25 -17.68
CA LYS A 159 -15.99 -10.10 -17.93
C LYS A 159 -15.70 -9.43 -19.27
N VAL A 160 -16.68 -8.67 -19.77
CA VAL A 160 -16.50 -7.69 -20.83
C VAL A 160 -16.14 -6.36 -20.16
N GLU A 161 -15.01 -5.77 -20.52
CA GLU A 161 -14.60 -4.44 -20.04
C GLU A 161 -15.01 -3.35 -21.03
N ALA A 162 -15.19 -2.11 -20.56
CA ALA A 162 -15.56 -0.96 -21.41
C ALA A 162 -14.60 -0.69 -22.59
N THR A 163 -13.37 -1.19 -22.53
CA THR A 163 -12.38 -1.06 -23.61
C THR A 163 -12.39 -2.21 -24.62
N THR A 164 -13.18 -3.26 -24.36
CA THR A 164 -13.28 -4.46 -25.21
C THR A 164 -13.93 -4.10 -26.54
N SER A 165 -13.39 -4.61 -27.64
CA SER A 165 -13.88 -4.31 -28.99
C SER A 165 -13.68 -5.48 -29.94
N GLY A 166 -14.60 -5.65 -30.89
CA GLY A 166 -14.57 -6.72 -31.88
C GLY A 166 -15.44 -7.91 -31.48
N GLU A 167 -15.66 -8.81 -32.42
CA GLU A 167 -16.40 -10.05 -32.17
C GLU A 167 -15.72 -10.90 -31.08
N LEU A 168 -16.52 -11.53 -30.23
CA LEU A 168 -16.04 -12.48 -29.22
C LEU A 168 -16.46 -13.90 -29.58
N SER A 169 -15.49 -14.82 -29.62
CA SER A 169 -15.72 -16.26 -29.74
C SER A 169 -15.19 -16.93 -28.49
N LEU A 170 -16.07 -17.34 -27.59
CA LEU A 170 -15.76 -17.71 -26.21
C LEU A 170 -15.98 -19.20 -25.99
N GLN A 171 -14.93 -19.92 -25.62
CA GLN A 171 -15.01 -21.32 -25.23
C GLN A 171 -15.00 -21.46 -23.71
N ALA A 172 -15.92 -22.26 -23.16
CA ALA A 172 -16.07 -22.46 -21.72
C ALA A 172 -14.84 -23.14 -21.11
N ILE A 173 -14.39 -22.63 -19.97
CA ILE A 173 -13.38 -23.27 -19.12
C ILE A 173 -14.14 -23.87 -17.95
N TYR A 174 -14.08 -25.20 -17.84
CA TYR A 174 -14.73 -25.97 -16.80
C TYR A 174 -13.76 -26.39 -15.72
N GLU A 175 -14.29 -26.47 -14.51
CA GLU A 175 -13.64 -27.04 -13.34
C GLU A 175 -14.62 -27.99 -12.64
N SER A 176 -14.12 -28.98 -11.89
CA SER A 176 -14.98 -29.96 -11.21
C SER A 176 -16.00 -29.27 -10.29
N THR A 177 -17.20 -29.84 -10.09
CA THR A 177 -18.15 -29.32 -9.07
C THR A 177 -17.91 -29.93 -7.71
N VAL A 178 -17.17 -31.04 -7.64
CA VAL A 178 -16.81 -31.72 -6.40
C VAL A 178 -15.30 -31.73 -6.30
N TYR A 179 -14.79 -31.16 -5.22
CA TYR A 179 -13.37 -31.11 -4.90
C TYR A 179 -13.11 -31.92 -3.65
N HIS A 180 -11.93 -32.51 -3.58
CA HIS A 180 -11.54 -33.37 -2.48
C HIS A 180 -10.82 -32.56 -1.42
N VAL A 181 -11.01 -32.97 -0.17
CA VAL A 181 -10.29 -32.46 0.98
C VAL A 181 -9.52 -33.61 1.57
N THR A 182 -8.20 -33.47 1.62
CA THR A 182 -7.33 -34.36 2.37
C THR A 182 -6.85 -33.63 3.62
N THR A 183 -6.80 -34.34 4.74
CA THR A 183 -6.42 -33.75 6.02
C THR A 183 -5.37 -34.63 6.70
N ASP A 184 -4.23 -34.04 7.02
CA ASP A 184 -3.19 -34.60 7.89
C ASP A 184 -3.22 -33.86 9.25
N LEU A 185 -3.45 -34.60 10.34
CA LEU A 185 -3.48 -34.02 11.69
C LEU A 185 -2.10 -33.84 12.30
N ASP A 186 -1.03 -34.30 11.65
CA ASP A 186 0.34 -34.31 12.17
C ASP A 186 0.39 -34.88 13.61
N GLY A 187 -0.31 -35.99 13.85
CA GLY A 187 -0.38 -36.64 15.16
C GLY A 187 -1.26 -35.96 16.22
N GLY A 188 -2.10 -34.99 15.84
CA GLY A 188 -3.18 -34.48 16.69
C GLY A 188 -4.51 -35.23 16.54
N THR A 189 -5.52 -34.78 17.29
CA THR A 189 -6.87 -35.36 17.39
C THR A 189 -7.94 -34.29 17.29
N LEU A 190 -8.99 -34.58 16.51
CA LEU A 190 -10.20 -33.74 16.44
C LEU A 190 -11.08 -33.96 17.69
N PRO A 191 -11.93 -32.98 18.07
CA PRO A 191 -12.92 -33.16 19.11
C PRO A 191 -13.93 -34.28 18.80
N ASP A 192 -14.52 -34.86 19.86
CA ASP A 192 -15.53 -35.90 19.72
C ASP A 192 -16.72 -35.42 18.86
N GLY A 193 -17.07 -36.22 17.85
CA GLY A 193 -18.17 -35.92 16.92
C GLY A 193 -17.85 -34.88 15.84
N VAL A 194 -16.63 -34.33 15.81
CA VAL A 194 -16.20 -33.37 14.77
C VAL A 194 -15.47 -34.10 13.64
N THR A 195 -15.92 -33.89 12.42
CA THR A 195 -15.29 -34.42 11.20
C THR A 195 -15.04 -33.30 10.20
N ILE A 196 -13.90 -33.35 9.51
CA ILE A 196 -13.66 -32.52 8.32
C ILE A 196 -14.19 -33.32 7.10
N PRO A 197 -15.02 -32.71 6.24
CA PRO A 197 -15.56 -33.42 5.09
C PRO A 197 -14.44 -33.78 4.12
N THR A 198 -14.52 -34.95 3.48
CA THR A 198 -13.54 -35.41 2.49
C THR A 198 -13.77 -34.84 1.09
N GLU A 199 -14.91 -34.17 0.90
CA GLU A 199 -15.28 -33.51 -0.35
C GLU A 199 -16.15 -32.28 -0.10
N TYR A 200 -16.16 -31.33 -1.03
CA TYR A 200 -17.05 -30.17 -1.00
C TYR A 200 -17.57 -29.81 -2.39
N LYS A 201 -18.76 -29.18 -2.44
CA LYS A 201 -19.34 -28.70 -3.70
C LYS A 201 -18.97 -27.25 -3.96
N TYR A 202 -18.62 -26.93 -5.21
CA TYR A 202 -18.33 -25.57 -5.64
C TYR A 202 -19.51 -24.62 -5.39
N LYS A 203 -19.24 -23.44 -4.81
CA LYS A 203 -20.21 -22.40 -4.42
C LYS A 203 -21.29 -22.83 -3.40
N GLN A 204 -21.04 -23.85 -2.57
CA GLN A 204 -21.88 -24.11 -1.40
C GLN A 204 -21.56 -23.13 -0.26
N SER A 205 -22.11 -23.35 0.94
CA SER A 205 -21.67 -22.60 2.12
C SER A 205 -20.23 -22.95 2.48
N ASN A 206 -19.41 -21.94 2.80
CA ASN A 206 -18.04 -22.16 3.24
C ASN A 206 -17.98 -23.07 4.47
N ILE A 207 -17.02 -23.99 4.49
CA ILE A 207 -16.87 -24.97 5.57
C ILE A 207 -15.80 -24.44 6.53
N VAL A 208 -16.18 -24.14 7.77
CA VAL A 208 -15.25 -23.70 8.80
C VAL A 208 -14.43 -24.89 9.28
N LEU A 209 -13.11 -24.72 9.37
CA LEU A 209 -12.23 -25.78 9.86
C LEU A 209 -12.17 -25.75 11.40
N PRO A 210 -12.18 -26.91 12.06
CA PRO A 210 -12.24 -26.98 13.52
C PRO A 210 -10.97 -26.38 14.15
N GLN A 211 -11.14 -25.59 15.21
CA GLN A 211 -10.02 -24.91 15.88
C GLN A 211 -9.61 -25.61 17.18
N ASP A 212 -10.51 -26.40 17.78
CA ASP A 212 -10.26 -27.15 19.02
C ASP A 212 -9.52 -28.48 18.77
N VAL A 213 -8.59 -28.48 17.82
CA VAL A 213 -7.74 -29.66 17.56
C VAL A 213 -6.73 -29.77 18.69
N THR A 214 -6.53 -30.99 19.18
CA THR A 214 -5.63 -31.24 20.33
C THR A 214 -4.43 -32.08 19.92
N LYS A 215 -3.25 -31.77 20.47
CA LYS A 215 -2.07 -32.63 20.39
C LYS A 215 -1.33 -32.50 21.70
N GLN A 216 -1.02 -33.63 22.34
CA GLN A 216 -0.37 -33.61 23.64
C GLN A 216 0.92 -32.80 23.59
N GLY A 217 1.09 -31.88 24.53
CA GLY A 217 2.29 -31.05 24.60
C GLY A 217 2.45 -30.05 23.45
N HIS A 218 1.41 -29.77 22.65
CA HIS A 218 1.42 -28.79 21.57
C HIS A 218 0.13 -27.94 21.48
N SER A 219 0.25 -26.69 21.07
CA SER A 219 -0.85 -25.75 20.85
C SER A 219 -1.12 -25.71 19.36
N PHE A 220 -2.38 -25.87 18.99
CA PHE A 220 -2.80 -25.79 17.60
C PHE A 220 -2.48 -24.41 17.02
N ALA A 221 -1.70 -24.38 15.95
CA ALA A 221 -1.23 -23.17 15.29
C ALA A 221 -2.03 -22.81 14.04
N GLY A 222 -2.94 -23.69 13.61
CA GLY A 222 -3.84 -23.49 12.47
C GLY A 222 -3.74 -24.59 11.41
N TRP A 223 -4.60 -24.49 10.40
CA TRP A 223 -4.60 -25.39 9.24
C TRP A 223 -3.78 -24.81 8.10
N TYR A 224 -2.80 -25.55 7.63
CA TYR A 224 -1.94 -25.19 6.52
C TYR A 224 -2.45 -25.84 5.22
N LEU A 225 -2.76 -25.03 4.21
CA LEU A 225 -3.13 -25.48 2.88
C LEU A 225 -1.86 -25.62 2.04
N GLU A 226 -1.48 -26.86 1.72
CA GLU A 226 -0.17 -27.16 1.14
C GLU A 226 0.02 -26.58 -0.27
N ASP A 227 -1.03 -26.60 -1.09
CA ASP A 227 -0.97 -26.15 -2.49
C ASP A 227 -0.82 -24.64 -2.66
N GLU A 228 -1.29 -23.86 -1.68
CA GLU A 228 -1.23 -22.40 -1.70
C GLU A 228 -0.18 -21.83 -0.74
N ASP A 229 0.45 -22.66 0.11
CA ASP A 229 1.43 -22.24 1.12
C ASP A 229 0.88 -21.16 2.07
N VAL A 230 -0.34 -21.37 2.58
CA VAL A 230 -1.07 -20.42 3.45
C VAL A 230 -1.79 -21.11 4.60
N ILE A 231 -2.03 -20.36 5.69
CA ILE A 231 -2.91 -20.78 6.78
C ILE A 231 -4.35 -20.39 6.45
N VAL A 232 -5.27 -21.34 6.61
CA VAL A 232 -6.70 -21.18 6.34
C VAL A 232 -7.53 -21.50 7.59
N THR A 233 -8.64 -20.79 7.75
CA THR A 233 -9.63 -21.09 8.81
C THR A 233 -10.90 -21.72 8.26
N ARG A 234 -11.00 -21.83 6.94
CA ARG A 234 -12.16 -22.38 6.22
C ARG A 234 -11.75 -22.91 4.85
N ILE A 235 -12.56 -23.82 4.31
CA ILE A 235 -12.59 -24.16 2.89
C ILE A 235 -13.46 -23.11 2.20
N ASP A 236 -12.85 -22.31 1.32
CA ASP A 236 -13.54 -21.31 0.51
C ASP A 236 -14.07 -22.00 -0.75
N THR A 237 -15.36 -22.30 -0.74
CA THR A 237 -15.98 -23.12 -1.78
C THR A 237 -16.18 -22.33 -3.09
N THR A 238 -15.87 -21.03 -3.10
CA THR A 238 -15.82 -20.21 -4.32
C THR A 238 -14.50 -20.39 -5.09
N LYS A 239 -13.50 -21.01 -4.44
CA LYS A 239 -12.30 -21.52 -5.10
C LYS A 239 -12.58 -22.91 -5.66
N ALA A 240 -12.04 -23.16 -6.82
CA ALA A 240 -12.27 -24.36 -7.59
C ALA A 240 -11.02 -25.25 -7.52
N MET A 241 -10.77 -25.84 -6.34
CA MET A 241 -9.52 -26.60 -6.12
C MET A 241 -9.66 -27.69 -5.07
N ASP A 242 -8.84 -28.74 -5.16
CA ASP A 242 -8.67 -29.69 -4.05
C ASP A 242 -7.95 -29.00 -2.89
N TYR A 243 -8.30 -29.39 -1.65
CA TYR A 243 -7.70 -28.85 -0.44
C TYR A 243 -6.84 -29.92 0.24
N HIS A 244 -5.53 -29.71 0.27
CA HIS A 244 -4.60 -30.53 1.05
C HIS A 244 -4.26 -29.79 2.35
N LEU A 245 -4.88 -30.19 3.46
CA LEU A 245 -4.80 -29.53 4.75
C LEU A 245 -3.87 -30.29 5.70
N ARG A 246 -2.96 -29.58 6.35
CA ARG A 246 -2.10 -30.10 7.43
C ARG A 246 -2.27 -29.30 8.71
N ALA A 247 -2.49 -29.96 9.83
CA ALA A 247 -2.53 -29.31 11.14
C ALA A 247 -1.11 -28.87 11.53
N LEU A 248 -0.97 -27.60 11.90
CA LEU A 248 0.28 -27.09 12.45
C LEU A 248 0.23 -26.99 13.96
N TRP A 249 1.39 -27.22 14.57
CA TRP A 249 1.55 -27.33 16.00
C TRP A 249 2.71 -26.46 16.48
N SER A 250 2.48 -25.73 17.56
CA SER A 250 3.52 -25.07 18.33
C SER A 250 3.77 -25.87 19.61
N SER A 251 5.00 -26.01 20.08
CA SER A 251 5.27 -26.76 21.32
C SER A 251 4.65 -26.06 22.55
N ASN A 252 3.86 -26.80 23.34
CA ASN A 252 3.29 -26.35 24.62
C ASN A 252 4.37 -26.32 25.69
N ALA A 253 5.35 -25.43 25.55
CA ALA A 253 6.10 -24.96 26.70
C ALA A 253 5.25 -23.98 27.55
N SER A 254 3.94 -24.22 27.76
CA SER A 254 3.14 -23.65 28.85
C SER A 254 1.68 -24.12 28.80
N THR A 255 1.31 -25.13 29.60
CA THR A 255 0.00 -25.15 30.26
C THR A 255 0.12 -25.70 31.68
N THR A 256 -0.61 -25.06 32.60
CA THR A 256 -1.03 -25.55 33.94
C THR A 256 -0.01 -25.65 35.07
N LYS A 257 0.79 -24.60 35.31
CA LYS A 257 1.24 -24.29 36.68
C LYS A 257 0.90 -22.84 37.01
N ILE A 258 0.02 -22.61 37.98
CA ILE A 258 -0.17 -21.28 38.57
C ILE A 258 1.07 -21.05 39.42
N ALA A 259 1.88 -20.05 39.07
CA ALA A 259 3.15 -19.81 39.75
C ALA A 259 2.98 -19.13 41.10
N GLY A 260 1.86 -18.45 41.33
CA GLY A 260 1.56 -17.79 42.58
C GLY A 260 0.29 -16.94 42.56
N THR A 261 0.08 -16.22 43.65
CA THR A 261 -1.00 -15.25 43.85
C THR A 261 -0.42 -13.84 43.78
N VAL A 262 -1.14 -12.93 43.13
CA VAL A 262 -0.90 -11.49 43.14
C VAL A 262 -2.12 -10.80 43.76
N GLU A 263 -1.89 -10.01 44.81
CA GLU A 263 -2.94 -9.22 45.44
C GLU A 263 -3.16 -7.92 44.65
N SER A 264 -4.42 -7.55 44.44
CA SER A 264 -4.86 -6.28 43.85
C SER A 264 -5.65 -5.48 44.88
N ASP A 265 -4.94 -4.96 45.88
CA ASP A 265 -5.52 -4.29 47.06
C ASP A 265 -5.24 -2.78 47.10
N GLY A 266 -4.53 -2.23 46.10
CA GLY A 266 -4.15 -0.83 46.02
C GLY A 266 -2.90 -0.48 46.82
N THR A 267 -2.21 -1.46 47.42
CA THR A 267 -0.90 -1.27 48.07
C THR A 267 0.26 -1.38 47.09
N GLU A 268 -0.02 -1.71 45.82
CA GLU A 268 0.98 -1.70 44.77
C GLU A 268 1.58 -0.30 44.66
N LYS A 269 2.90 -0.21 44.82
CA LYS A 269 3.60 1.07 44.70
C LYS A 269 3.27 1.70 43.36
N GLU A 270 2.83 2.96 43.45
CA GLU A 270 2.49 3.85 42.36
C GLU A 270 3.53 3.77 41.24
N ILE A 271 3.03 3.77 40.00
CA ILE A 271 3.78 3.58 38.76
C ILE A 271 4.99 4.52 38.71
N PRO A 272 6.24 4.04 38.88
CA PRO A 272 7.39 4.83 38.50
C PRO A 272 7.67 4.48 37.04
N TYR A 273 6.78 4.83 36.11
CA TYR A 273 7.19 4.86 34.70
C TYR A 273 7.84 6.22 34.40
N ALA A 274 9.01 6.36 35.00
CA ALA A 274 10.09 7.17 34.51
C ALA A 274 11.23 6.19 34.16
N GLU A 275 11.04 5.35 33.14
CA GLU A 275 12.20 4.94 32.35
C GLU A 275 12.62 6.18 31.57
N LYS A 276 13.26 7.16 32.23
CA LYS A 276 13.66 8.38 31.55
C LYS A 276 14.46 7.99 30.30
N PRO A 277 14.02 8.37 29.09
CA PRO A 277 13.04 9.42 28.79
C PRO A 277 11.69 8.95 28.19
N MET A 278 11.34 7.67 28.24
CA MET A 278 10.06 7.13 27.77
C MET A 278 8.94 7.47 28.77
N GLU A 279 8.09 8.44 28.45
CA GLU A 279 6.88 8.74 29.22
C GLU A 279 5.67 8.43 28.33
N SER A 280 4.99 7.30 28.58
CA SER A 280 3.71 7.00 27.92
C SER A 280 2.64 7.96 28.44
N ASN A 281 1.79 8.47 27.54
CA ASN A 281 0.69 9.38 27.91
C ASN A 281 -0.48 8.67 28.63
N GLN A 282 -0.41 7.36 28.83
CA GLN A 282 -1.37 6.57 29.61
C GLN A 282 -2.83 6.84 29.22
N TRP A 283 -3.08 6.94 27.91
CA TRP A 283 -4.39 7.34 27.40
C TRP A 283 -5.49 6.36 27.79
N TYR A 284 -5.19 5.06 27.77
CA TYR A 284 -6.17 4.02 28.10
C TYR A 284 -6.34 3.89 29.62
N TYR A 285 -5.25 3.94 30.40
CA TYR A 285 -5.27 3.96 31.86
C TYR A 285 -6.16 5.08 32.42
N ASN A 286 -6.10 6.27 31.82
CA ASN A 286 -6.90 7.43 32.25
C ASN A 286 -8.41 7.28 32.01
N ARG A 287 -8.84 6.20 31.33
CA ARG A 287 -10.25 5.85 31.10
C ARG A 287 -10.74 4.72 31.98
N LEU A 288 -9.85 4.11 32.75
CA LEU A 288 -10.18 3.03 33.66
C LEU A 288 -10.88 3.56 34.91
N THR A 289 -11.80 2.78 35.43
CA THR A 289 -12.34 2.95 36.78
C THR A 289 -11.26 2.72 37.84
N ASP A 290 -11.48 3.15 39.08
CA ASP A 290 -10.48 3.00 40.14
C ASP A 290 -10.10 1.54 40.39
N VAL A 291 -11.06 0.61 40.31
CA VAL A 291 -10.80 -0.82 40.46
C VAL A 291 -9.99 -1.38 39.29
N GLU A 292 -10.28 -0.94 38.07
CA GLU A 292 -9.51 -1.33 36.88
C GLU A 292 -8.10 -0.76 36.89
N LYS A 293 -7.89 0.44 37.45
CA LYS A 293 -6.54 1.01 37.63
C LYS A 293 -5.70 0.19 38.60
N LYS A 294 -6.29 -0.35 39.67
CA LYS A 294 -5.61 -1.28 40.57
C LYS A 294 -5.17 -2.53 39.80
N ILE A 295 -6.11 -3.20 39.11
CA ILE A 295 -5.82 -4.38 38.29
C ILE A 295 -4.75 -4.09 37.24
N TYR A 296 -4.85 -2.96 36.53
CA TYR A 296 -3.87 -2.51 35.55
C TYR A 296 -2.48 -2.45 36.17
N THR A 297 -2.38 -1.85 37.35
CA THR A 297 -1.12 -1.66 38.08
C THR A 297 -0.56 -3.01 38.53
N THR A 298 -1.41 -3.90 39.03
CA THR A 298 -1.04 -5.28 39.38
C THR A 298 -0.44 -6.02 38.18
N ILE A 299 -1.14 -6.00 37.04
CA ILE A 299 -0.71 -6.67 35.80
C ILE A 299 0.61 -6.08 35.31
N TYR A 300 0.69 -4.75 35.22
CA TYR A 300 1.89 -4.06 34.77
C TYR A 300 3.10 -4.39 35.64
N ASN A 301 2.98 -4.26 36.96
CA ASN A 301 4.10 -4.50 37.87
C ASN A 301 4.57 -5.96 37.86
N TYR A 302 3.66 -6.89 37.60
CA TYR A 302 4.02 -8.30 37.52
C TYR A 302 4.66 -8.66 36.18
N TYR A 303 4.06 -8.25 35.06
CA TYR A 303 4.41 -8.73 33.73
C TYR A 303 5.39 -7.84 32.95
N LYS A 304 5.70 -6.64 33.46
CA LYS A 304 6.68 -5.76 32.81
C LYS A 304 8.03 -6.46 32.67
N PHE A 305 8.67 -6.24 31.53
CA PHE A 305 10.01 -6.73 31.25
C PHE A 305 10.98 -5.89 32.05
N ASP A 306 11.85 -6.59 32.75
CA ASP A 306 13.01 -5.98 33.36
C ASP A 306 14.11 -5.92 32.29
N MET A 307 14.24 -4.76 31.64
CA MET A 307 15.24 -4.56 30.58
C MET A 307 16.67 -4.75 31.07
N ASP A 308 16.94 -4.40 32.33
CA ASP A 308 18.28 -4.49 32.91
C ASP A 308 18.69 -5.94 33.16
N LYS A 309 17.73 -6.80 33.50
CA LYS A 309 17.96 -8.23 33.75
C LYS A 309 17.66 -9.15 32.57
N GLY A 310 16.99 -8.64 31.52
CA GLY A 310 16.52 -9.48 30.42
C GLY A 310 15.40 -10.46 30.84
N GLU A 311 14.66 -10.16 31.91
CA GLU A 311 13.66 -11.05 32.49
C GLU A 311 12.23 -10.69 32.07
N CYS A 312 11.50 -11.67 31.53
CA CYS A 312 10.05 -11.60 31.35
C CYS A 312 9.34 -12.64 32.21
N ARG A 313 8.26 -12.20 32.86
CA ARG A 313 7.32 -13.10 33.54
C ARG A 313 6.25 -13.51 32.55
N MET A 314 5.96 -14.80 32.50
CA MET A 314 5.02 -15.41 31.54
C MET A 314 4.13 -16.48 32.18
N GLU A 315 4.30 -16.66 33.47
CA GLU A 315 3.53 -17.58 34.28
C GLU A 315 2.10 -17.08 34.50
N ASN A 316 1.18 -18.04 34.65
CA ASN A 316 -0.18 -17.74 35.04
C ASN A 316 -0.20 -17.34 36.51
N VAL A 317 -0.91 -16.26 36.83
CA VAL A 317 -1.09 -15.81 38.22
C VAL A 317 -2.55 -15.73 38.59
N LYS A 318 -2.83 -16.02 39.86
CA LYS A 318 -4.14 -15.76 40.44
C LYS A 318 -4.17 -14.33 40.96
N VAL A 319 -5.09 -13.51 40.45
CA VAL A 319 -5.44 -12.22 41.05
C VAL A 319 -6.41 -12.47 42.19
N VAL A 320 -6.13 -11.84 43.33
CA VAL A 320 -6.99 -11.84 44.52
C VAL A 320 -7.26 -10.38 44.90
N THR A 321 -8.51 -10.04 45.19
CA THR A 321 -8.89 -8.71 45.64
C THR A 321 -10.14 -8.73 46.51
N LYS A 322 -10.31 -7.69 47.33
CA LYS A 322 -11.55 -7.43 48.08
C LYS A 322 -12.52 -6.52 47.33
N ASP A 323 -12.05 -5.85 46.27
CA ASP A 323 -12.92 -5.05 45.43
C ASP A 323 -13.80 -5.96 44.59
N LYS A 324 -15.08 -5.60 44.44
CA LYS A 324 -15.99 -6.34 43.57
C LYS A 324 -15.57 -6.15 42.12
N ILE A 325 -15.11 -7.24 41.49
CA ILE A 325 -14.61 -7.23 40.11
C ILE A 325 -15.29 -8.28 39.24
N THR A 326 -15.40 -7.95 37.96
CA THR A 326 -15.96 -8.82 36.92
C THR A 326 -14.88 -9.20 35.90
N ILE A 327 -15.16 -10.21 35.08
CA ILE A 327 -14.27 -10.56 33.96
C ILE A 327 -14.12 -9.40 32.96
N ALA A 328 -15.14 -8.55 32.82
CA ALA A 328 -15.08 -7.36 32.00
C ALA A 328 -14.02 -6.37 32.53
N ASN A 329 -13.96 -6.14 33.85
CA ASN A 329 -12.93 -5.28 34.44
C ASN A 329 -11.51 -5.82 34.17
N MET A 330 -11.34 -7.15 34.22
CA MET A 330 -10.06 -7.80 33.90
C MET A 330 -9.65 -7.55 32.46
N TYR A 331 -10.56 -7.75 31.50
CA TYR A 331 -10.29 -7.49 30.09
C TYR A 331 -10.07 -6.01 29.77
N GLN A 332 -10.81 -5.10 30.42
CA GLN A 332 -10.52 -3.67 30.32
C GLN A 332 -9.09 -3.42 30.79
N ALA A 333 -8.81 -3.58 32.08
CA ALA A 333 -7.51 -3.27 32.66
C ALA A 333 -6.33 -3.90 31.89
N SER A 334 -6.41 -5.20 31.59
CA SER A 334 -5.33 -5.92 30.89
C SER A 334 -5.07 -5.44 29.46
N THR A 335 -6.11 -5.03 28.72
CA THR A 335 -5.94 -4.45 27.38
C THR A 335 -5.35 -3.06 27.43
N ALA A 336 -5.77 -2.21 28.37
CA ALA A 336 -5.15 -0.91 28.57
C ALA A 336 -3.65 -1.07 28.85
N VAL A 337 -3.26 -2.05 29.69
CA VAL A 337 -1.85 -2.35 29.97
C VAL A 337 -1.07 -2.66 28.69
N VAL A 338 -1.62 -3.50 27.81
CA VAL A 338 -0.95 -3.88 26.55
C VAL A 338 -0.87 -2.72 25.55
N LEU A 339 -1.84 -1.82 25.52
CA LEU A 339 -1.86 -0.71 24.56
C LEU A 339 -1.02 0.50 25.01
N ASP A 340 -0.96 0.76 26.31
CA ASP A 340 -0.26 1.92 26.87
C ASP A 340 1.24 1.69 27.06
N ASN A 341 1.68 0.46 27.35
CA ASN A 341 3.03 0.21 27.88
C ASN A 341 3.92 -0.55 26.90
N PRO A 342 4.93 0.12 26.31
CA PRO A 342 5.97 -0.54 25.55
C PRO A 342 6.65 -1.70 26.28
N SER A 343 6.85 -1.52 27.59
CA SER A 343 7.34 -2.55 28.47
C SER A 343 6.28 -3.62 28.80
N ILE A 344 5.35 -3.90 27.90
CA ILE A 344 4.49 -5.10 27.89
C ILE A 344 4.40 -5.72 26.48
N PHE A 345 4.90 -5.07 25.43
CA PHE A 345 4.57 -5.37 24.03
C PHE A 345 4.95 -6.76 23.49
N TRP A 346 5.66 -7.60 24.26
CA TRP A 346 5.87 -9.03 24.01
C TRP A 346 4.66 -9.91 24.38
N ILE A 347 3.77 -9.43 25.24
CA ILE A 347 2.45 -10.02 25.48
C ILE A 347 1.49 -9.40 24.48
N ARG A 348 0.79 -10.25 23.72
CA ARG A 348 -0.18 -9.82 22.72
C ARG A 348 -1.50 -9.41 23.36
N TYR A 349 -1.97 -10.21 24.31
CA TYR A 349 -3.16 -9.95 25.14
C TYR A 349 -3.15 -10.89 26.35
N PHE A 350 -4.08 -10.69 27.27
CA PHE A 350 -4.28 -11.56 28.43
C PHE A 350 -5.66 -12.24 28.35
N ASN A 351 -5.70 -13.55 28.59
CA ASN A 351 -6.92 -14.29 28.85
C ASN A 351 -7.19 -14.37 30.34
N HIS A 352 -8.45 -14.55 30.72
CA HIS A 352 -8.87 -14.59 32.12
C HIS A 352 -9.85 -15.74 32.36
N THR A 353 -9.80 -16.34 33.55
CA THR A 353 -10.91 -17.18 34.01
C THR A 353 -12.08 -16.32 34.47
N GLN A 354 -13.27 -16.93 34.59
CA GLN A 354 -14.38 -16.29 35.30
C GLN A 354 -13.98 -15.90 36.72
N MET A 355 -14.50 -14.75 37.18
CA MET A 355 -14.27 -14.25 38.53
C MET A 355 -15.12 -15.02 39.52
N LYS A 356 -14.49 -15.55 40.58
CA LYS A 356 -15.16 -16.27 41.65
C LYS A 356 -15.14 -15.43 42.92
N GLU A 357 -16.31 -15.21 43.51
CA GLU A 357 -16.46 -14.60 44.82
C GLU A 357 -16.60 -15.70 45.88
N LYS A 358 -15.88 -15.52 46.98
CA LYS A 358 -16.01 -16.33 48.18
C LYS A 358 -15.64 -15.49 49.40
N ASP A 359 -16.54 -15.39 50.36
CA ASP A 359 -16.34 -14.70 51.64
C ASP A 359 -15.90 -13.22 51.46
N GLY A 360 -16.43 -12.52 50.45
CA GLY A 360 -16.08 -11.13 50.14
C GLY A 360 -14.74 -10.96 49.40
N VAL A 361 -14.11 -12.06 48.99
CA VAL A 361 -12.87 -12.07 48.22
C VAL A 361 -13.13 -12.55 46.78
N TYR A 362 -12.67 -11.77 45.82
CA TYR A 362 -12.81 -12.05 44.39
C TYR A 362 -11.50 -12.60 43.84
N THR A 363 -11.59 -13.70 43.08
CA THR A 363 -10.42 -14.39 42.54
C THR A 363 -10.59 -14.78 41.07
N GLY A 364 -9.52 -14.63 40.29
CA GLY A 364 -9.48 -15.01 38.87
C GLY A 364 -8.04 -15.27 38.43
N THR A 365 -7.83 -16.04 37.37
CA THR A 365 -6.49 -16.34 36.84
C THR A 365 -6.23 -15.51 35.59
N ILE A 366 -5.05 -14.92 35.52
CA ILE A 366 -4.53 -14.22 34.33
C ILE A 366 -3.63 -15.18 33.55
N HIS A 367 -3.84 -15.21 32.24
CA HIS A 367 -3.11 -16.04 31.28
C HIS A 367 -2.50 -15.16 30.17
N PRO A 368 -1.20 -14.83 30.22
CA PRO A 368 -0.57 -14.03 29.19
C PRO A 368 -0.45 -14.82 27.87
N VAL A 369 -0.89 -14.24 26.75
CA VAL A 369 -0.74 -14.80 25.40
C VAL A 369 0.42 -14.12 24.69
N LEU A 370 1.40 -14.92 24.27
CA LEU A 370 2.64 -14.44 23.67
C LEU A 370 2.46 -13.91 22.25
N ALA A 371 3.09 -12.78 21.97
CA ALA A 371 3.38 -12.38 20.60
C ALA A 371 4.65 -13.08 20.08
N TYR A 372 5.50 -13.64 20.94
CA TYR A 372 6.81 -14.18 20.56
C TYR A 372 7.22 -15.36 21.44
N TYR A 373 7.93 -16.35 20.89
CA TYR A 373 8.34 -17.51 21.68
C TYR A 373 9.27 -17.11 22.84
N LYS A 374 8.99 -17.56 24.06
CA LYS A 374 9.66 -17.09 25.29
C LYS A 374 11.18 -17.20 25.25
N THR A 375 11.73 -18.32 24.77
CA THR A 375 13.18 -18.54 24.76
C THR A 375 13.89 -17.67 23.73
N ALA A 376 13.26 -17.45 22.56
CA ALA A 376 13.77 -16.54 21.54
C ALA A 376 13.68 -15.09 22.02
N PHE A 377 12.58 -14.75 22.72
CA PHE A 377 12.45 -13.47 23.40
C PHE A 377 13.56 -13.24 24.43
N GLN A 378 13.82 -14.19 25.33
CA GLN A 378 14.85 -14.01 26.36
C GLN A 378 16.24 -13.75 25.75
N ALA A 379 16.55 -14.35 24.60
CA ALA A 379 17.76 -14.04 23.85
C ALA A 379 17.73 -12.61 23.27
N ASP A 380 16.67 -12.24 22.56
CA ASP A 380 16.52 -10.91 21.95
C ASP A 380 16.38 -9.78 23.00
N ALA A 381 15.82 -10.09 24.16
CA ALA A 381 15.62 -9.21 25.31
C ALA A 381 16.94 -8.68 25.87
N LEU A 382 17.95 -9.55 25.99
CA LEU A 382 19.29 -9.16 26.42
C LEU A 382 19.93 -8.17 25.44
N GLU A 383 19.54 -8.21 24.17
CA GLU A 383 20.04 -7.30 23.14
C GLU A 383 19.12 -6.09 22.90
N TYR A 384 17.87 -6.13 23.38
CA TYR A 384 16.83 -5.13 23.13
C TYR A 384 17.29 -3.72 23.50
N GLY A 385 17.87 -3.57 24.71
CA GLY A 385 18.41 -2.29 25.15
C GLY A 385 19.49 -1.75 24.21
N GLY A 386 20.36 -2.63 23.70
CA GLY A 386 21.38 -2.28 22.72
C GLY A 386 20.78 -1.78 21.39
N PHE A 387 19.84 -2.53 20.82
CA PHE A 387 19.18 -2.15 19.58
C PHE A 387 18.40 -0.84 19.71
N LEU A 388 17.64 -0.67 20.80
CA LEU A 388 16.90 0.55 21.06
C LEU A 388 17.83 1.77 21.17
N GLN A 389 18.95 1.64 21.89
CA GLN A 389 19.94 2.70 22.01
C GLN A 389 20.59 3.07 20.66
N GLU A 390 20.84 2.10 19.78
CA GLU A 390 21.34 2.38 18.43
C GLU A 390 20.32 3.14 17.57
N ILE A 391 19.05 2.78 17.66
CA ILE A 391 17.94 3.47 16.99
C ILE A 391 17.86 4.92 17.47
N ILE A 392 17.80 5.12 18.79
CA ILE A 392 17.77 6.43 19.44
C ILE A 392 18.98 7.27 19.02
N LYS A 393 20.19 6.70 19.02
CA LYS A 393 21.41 7.38 18.58
C LYS A 393 21.32 7.82 17.12
N SER A 394 20.78 6.99 16.24
CA SER A 394 20.57 7.34 14.83
C SER A 394 19.59 8.50 14.67
N LEU A 395 18.45 8.45 15.38
CA LEU A 395 17.44 9.51 15.38
C LEU A 395 17.97 10.81 15.98
N ASN A 396 18.71 10.77 17.09
CA ASN A 396 19.37 11.93 17.68
C ASN A 396 20.37 12.58 16.72
N ASN A 397 21.16 11.76 16.00
CA ASN A 397 22.08 12.24 14.96
C ASN A 397 21.37 12.91 13.77
N SER A 398 20.10 12.58 13.53
CA SER A 398 19.28 13.27 12.51
C SER A 398 18.81 14.66 12.95
N GLY A 399 18.99 15.02 14.23
CA GLY A 399 18.56 16.29 14.80
C GLY A 399 17.11 16.29 15.28
N VAL A 400 16.51 15.11 15.51
CA VAL A 400 15.10 14.93 15.88
C VAL A 400 14.68 15.78 17.08
N GLN A 401 15.52 15.96 18.10
CA GLN A 401 15.15 16.75 19.28
C GLN A 401 15.01 18.27 19.00
N LYS A 402 15.53 18.77 17.87
CA LYS A 402 15.62 20.21 17.55
C LYS A 402 14.58 20.68 16.52
N VAL A 403 13.56 19.87 16.25
CA VAL A 403 12.54 20.17 15.24
C VAL A 403 11.13 20.13 15.83
N SER A 404 10.15 20.67 15.08
CA SER A 404 8.72 20.63 15.44
C SER A 404 8.21 19.20 15.61
N THR A 405 7.13 19.00 16.36
CA THR A 405 6.52 17.68 16.61
C THR A 405 6.20 16.92 15.32
N SER A 406 5.63 17.59 14.32
CA SER A 406 5.37 17.03 12.99
C SER A 406 6.65 16.52 12.30
N LYS A 407 7.76 17.26 12.41
CA LYS A 407 9.07 16.87 11.86
C LYS A 407 9.71 15.75 12.68
N LYS A 408 9.51 15.72 13.99
CA LYS A 408 9.90 14.58 14.84
C LYS A 408 9.20 13.31 14.38
N LEU A 409 7.88 13.36 14.28
CA LEU A 409 7.04 12.27 13.79
C LEU A 409 7.48 11.81 12.40
N LYS A 410 7.78 12.75 11.51
CA LYS A 410 8.29 12.42 10.17
C LYS A 410 9.65 11.70 10.22
N LEU A 411 10.58 12.14 11.08
CA LEU A 411 11.89 11.51 11.22
C LEU A 411 11.77 10.09 11.82
N ILE A 412 10.87 9.91 12.79
CA ILE A 412 10.55 8.61 13.39
C ILE A 412 9.95 7.68 12.32
N HIS A 413 8.87 8.12 11.66
CA HIS A 413 8.22 7.40 10.56
C HIS A 413 9.21 6.99 9.47
N ASP A 414 9.96 7.96 8.94
CA ASP A 414 10.96 7.73 7.89
C ASP A 414 12.07 6.78 8.34
N TYR A 415 12.42 6.76 9.63
CA TYR A 415 13.41 5.83 10.15
C TYR A 415 12.86 4.41 10.17
N VAL A 416 11.66 4.21 10.72
CA VAL A 416 11.01 2.89 10.79
C VAL A 416 10.84 2.31 9.38
N VAL A 417 10.17 3.03 8.49
CA VAL A 417 9.89 2.56 7.12
C VAL A 417 11.16 2.25 6.30
N LYS A 418 12.26 2.99 6.52
CA LYS A 418 13.51 2.74 5.75
C LYS A 418 14.40 1.68 6.36
N THR A 419 14.17 1.31 7.62
CA THR A 419 15.03 0.38 8.37
C THR A 419 14.44 -1.01 8.37
N TYR A 420 13.11 -1.11 8.44
CA TYR A 420 12.38 -2.35 8.55
C TYR A 420 11.65 -2.66 7.25
N SER A 421 11.19 -3.91 7.10
CA SER A 421 10.38 -4.33 5.96
C SER A 421 9.14 -5.07 6.43
N TYR A 422 7.99 -4.72 5.86
CA TYR A 422 6.78 -5.47 6.09
C TYR A 422 6.91 -6.87 5.49
N ARG A 423 6.73 -7.92 6.29
CA ARG A 423 6.78 -9.31 5.80
C ARG A 423 5.53 -9.60 4.98
N ASN A 424 5.64 -9.44 3.67
CA ASN A 424 4.63 -9.84 2.70
C ASN A 424 4.71 -11.36 2.41
N ASN A 425 3.68 -11.90 1.75
CA ASN A 425 3.51 -13.32 1.42
C ASN A 425 4.60 -13.93 0.50
N SER A 426 5.80 -13.35 0.39
CA SER A 426 6.88 -13.82 -0.49
C SER A 426 8.04 -14.53 0.25
N HIS A 427 7.96 -14.69 1.57
CA HIS A 427 9.02 -15.30 2.39
C HIS A 427 8.51 -16.48 3.23
N ILE A 428 8.20 -17.62 2.60
CA ILE A 428 7.98 -18.96 3.20
C ILE A 428 6.82 -19.07 4.24
N LEU A 429 6.42 -18.00 4.93
CA LEU A 429 5.24 -17.85 5.80
C LEU A 429 4.84 -16.36 5.82
N SER A 430 3.56 -16.04 5.69
CA SER A 430 3.08 -14.64 5.76
C SER A 430 3.20 -14.05 7.18
N ALA A 431 3.24 -12.72 7.31
CA ALA A 431 3.16 -12.01 8.59
C ALA A 431 1.93 -12.43 9.45
N ALA A 432 0.82 -12.79 8.81
CA ALA A 432 -0.37 -13.27 9.52
C ALA A 432 -0.14 -14.65 10.16
N ALA A 433 0.70 -15.49 9.54
CA ALA A 433 0.93 -16.90 9.88
C ALA A 433 1.96 -17.13 11.00
N THR A 434 2.77 -16.14 11.38
CA THR A 434 3.70 -16.29 12.51
C THR A 434 3.47 -15.21 13.57
N ASN A 435 3.18 -15.64 14.81
CA ASN A 435 2.97 -14.71 15.93
C ASN A 435 4.18 -13.79 16.14
N GLU A 436 5.40 -14.30 15.94
CA GLU A 436 6.67 -13.58 16.12
C GLU A 436 6.75 -12.22 15.42
N THR A 437 6.16 -12.06 14.23
CA THR A 437 6.21 -10.80 13.46
C THR A 437 5.41 -9.67 14.12
N ARG A 438 4.60 -9.97 15.15
CA ARG A 438 3.86 -9.00 15.99
C ARG A 438 4.73 -8.44 17.11
N SER A 439 5.89 -9.04 17.35
CA SER A 439 6.86 -8.62 18.36
C SER A 439 7.71 -7.48 17.85
N VAL A 440 7.82 -6.42 18.66
CA VAL A 440 8.76 -5.33 18.38
C VAL A 440 10.21 -5.76 18.58
N GLY A 441 10.49 -6.73 19.46
CA GLY A 441 11.82 -7.32 19.62
C GLY A 441 12.26 -8.03 18.33
N TYR A 442 11.37 -8.86 17.77
CA TYR A 442 11.61 -9.52 16.49
C TYR A 442 11.87 -8.53 15.36
N LEU A 443 11.04 -7.48 15.26
CA LEU A 443 11.24 -6.39 14.30
C LEU A 443 12.63 -5.76 14.42
N MET A 444 13.08 -5.48 15.66
CA MET A 444 14.40 -4.90 15.91
C MET A 444 15.55 -5.83 15.48
N THR A 445 15.45 -7.12 15.79
CA THR A 445 16.53 -8.10 15.57
C THR A 445 16.59 -8.60 14.12
N HIS A 446 15.44 -8.90 13.52
CA HIS A 446 15.32 -9.51 12.19
C HIS A 446 15.08 -8.50 11.06
N LYS A 447 14.84 -7.23 11.42
CA LYS A 447 14.56 -6.13 10.48
C LYS A 447 13.29 -6.30 9.63
N GLU A 448 12.36 -7.13 10.08
CA GLU A 448 11.08 -7.36 9.41
C GLU A 448 9.95 -7.61 10.43
N GLY A 449 8.70 -7.34 10.04
CA GLY A 449 7.55 -7.57 10.91
C GLY A 449 6.20 -7.30 10.27
N CYS A 450 5.17 -7.23 11.09
CA CYS A 450 3.79 -6.93 10.68
C CYS A 450 3.27 -5.61 11.29
N CYS A 451 1.99 -5.30 11.05
CA CYS A 451 1.36 -4.04 11.45
C CYS A 451 1.47 -3.79 12.96
N GLU A 452 1.26 -4.83 13.78
CA GLU A 452 1.36 -4.71 15.24
C GLU A 452 2.78 -4.27 15.66
N SER A 453 3.82 -4.86 15.08
CA SER A 453 5.21 -4.52 15.42
C SER A 453 5.61 -3.11 14.97
N TYR A 454 5.12 -2.67 13.81
CA TYR A 454 5.34 -1.31 13.28
C TYR A 454 4.69 -0.28 14.19
N ALA A 455 3.41 -0.47 14.52
CA ALA A 455 2.67 0.45 15.36
C ALA A 455 3.25 0.54 16.78
N LYS A 456 3.68 -0.60 17.34
CA LYS A 456 4.39 -0.68 18.62
C LYS A 456 5.75 0.04 18.59
N MET A 457 6.52 -0.10 17.51
CA MET A 457 7.79 0.63 17.34
C MET A 457 7.58 2.15 17.27
N ILE A 458 6.58 2.62 16.52
CA ILE A 458 6.23 4.04 16.47
C ILE A 458 5.83 4.55 17.86
N LYS A 459 5.03 3.80 18.61
CA LYS A 459 4.65 4.13 20.00
C LYS A 459 5.87 4.26 20.91
N ILE A 460 6.79 3.28 20.91
CA ILE A 460 8.06 3.33 21.65
C ILE A 460 8.84 4.62 21.38
N LEU A 461 9.04 4.94 20.10
CA LEU A 461 9.83 6.10 19.71
C LEU A 461 9.11 7.42 20.01
N CYS A 462 7.78 7.46 19.88
CA CYS A 462 6.99 8.62 20.26
C CYS A 462 7.08 8.90 21.76
N ASP A 463 6.92 7.87 22.60
CA ASP A 463 7.04 7.98 24.05
C ASP A 463 8.44 8.47 24.46
N TYR A 464 9.50 7.89 23.86
CA TYR A 464 10.89 8.31 24.09
C TYR A 464 11.12 9.80 23.78
N TYR A 465 10.44 10.33 22.74
CA TYR A 465 10.55 11.73 22.33
C TYR A 465 9.43 12.62 22.88
N GLN A 466 8.66 12.13 23.85
CA GLN A 466 7.56 12.83 24.53
C GLN A 466 6.51 13.36 23.55
N ILE A 467 6.11 12.51 22.60
CA ILE A 467 5.04 12.79 21.65
C ILE A 467 3.84 11.94 22.04
N PRO A 468 2.69 12.54 22.43
CA PRO A 468 1.50 11.77 22.76
C PRO A 468 1.07 10.92 21.56
N CYS A 469 1.06 9.62 21.76
CA CYS A 469 0.80 8.61 20.74
C CYS A 469 -0.01 7.49 21.39
N VAL A 470 -1.01 6.98 20.69
CA VAL A 470 -1.77 5.80 21.12
C VAL A 470 -1.74 4.76 20.01
N THR A 471 -1.76 3.50 20.39
CA THR A 471 -1.87 2.39 19.45
C THR A 471 -3.33 2.04 19.26
N VAL A 472 -3.77 1.86 18.02
CA VAL A 472 -5.17 1.68 17.61
C VAL A 472 -5.25 0.49 16.68
N TYR A 473 -6.38 -0.21 16.69
CA TYR A 473 -6.55 -1.43 15.91
C TYR A 473 -7.95 -1.51 15.30
N SER A 474 -8.03 -2.28 14.24
CA SER A 474 -9.23 -2.78 13.60
C SER A 474 -9.21 -4.31 13.66
N LEU A 475 -10.21 -4.97 13.06
CA LEU A 475 -10.24 -6.43 12.97
C LEU A 475 -9.01 -7.01 12.26
N THR A 476 -8.44 -6.27 11.31
CA THR A 476 -7.40 -6.77 10.41
C THR A 476 -6.09 -6.00 10.51
N HIS A 477 -6.03 -4.90 11.26
CA HIS A 477 -4.89 -3.97 11.21
C HIS A 477 -4.61 -3.27 12.53
N MET A 478 -3.38 -2.75 12.70
CA MET A 478 -2.97 -1.92 13.85
C MET A 478 -2.13 -0.74 13.36
N TRP A 479 -2.43 0.46 13.87
CA TRP A 479 -1.78 1.73 13.52
C TRP A 479 -1.64 2.65 14.74
N ASN A 480 -1.20 3.89 14.55
CA ASN A 480 -1.09 4.89 15.61
C ASN A 480 -1.97 6.10 15.38
N GLN A 481 -2.44 6.71 16.47
CA GLN A 481 -2.91 8.09 16.46
C GLN A 481 -1.95 8.95 17.28
N VAL A 482 -1.52 10.08 16.73
CA VAL A 482 -0.51 10.96 17.30
C VAL A 482 -1.05 12.38 17.47
N LYS A 483 -0.69 13.04 18.58
CA LYS A 483 -1.17 14.38 18.90
C LYS A 483 -0.19 15.46 18.44
N ILE A 484 -0.70 16.48 17.74
CA ILE A 484 0.03 17.72 17.43
C ILE A 484 -0.81 18.90 17.92
N GLY A 485 -0.26 19.67 18.85
CA GLY A 485 -1.03 20.69 19.56
C GLY A 485 -2.21 20.06 20.30
N ASN A 486 -3.43 20.51 20.03
CA ASN A 486 -4.66 19.97 20.61
C ASN A 486 -5.39 18.97 19.71
N GLN A 487 -4.81 18.60 18.57
CA GLN A 487 -5.46 17.77 17.55
C GLN A 487 -4.77 16.41 17.41
N TRP A 488 -5.56 15.38 17.11
CA TRP A 488 -5.08 14.02 16.87
C TRP A 488 -5.11 13.69 15.37
N TYR A 489 -4.13 12.93 14.93
CA TYR A 489 -3.97 12.54 13.53
C TYR A 489 -3.59 11.08 13.43
N LEU A 490 -4.05 10.42 12.36
CA LEU A 490 -3.67 9.06 12.03
C LEU A 490 -2.23 9.04 11.50
N LEU A 491 -1.46 8.06 11.95
CA LEU A 491 -0.15 7.71 11.43
C LEU A 491 -0.09 6.19 11.26
N ASP A 492 -0.03 5.73 10.01
CA ASP A 492 0.21 4.33 9.70
C ASP A 492 1.51 4.16 8.90
N ALA A 493 2.55 3.67 9.60
CA ALA A 493 3.85 3.42 9.00
C ALA A 493 3.88 2.13 8.16
N THR A 494 2.93 1.22 8.34
CA THR A 494 2.86 -0.03 7.57
C THR A 494 2.36 0.22 6.16
N TRP A 495 1.26 0.97 6.01
CA TRP A 495 0.73 1.28 4.68
C TRP A 495 1.55 2.34 3.95
N ASP A 496 2.37 3.10 4.66
CA ASP A 496 3.37 4.01 4.08
C ASP A 496 4.70 3.30 3.73
N ASP A 497 4.87 2.02 4.07
CA ASP A 497 6.02 1.17 3.73
C ASP A 497 6.01 0.70 2.27
N GLU A 498 6.13 1.68 1.37
CA GLU A 498 6.28 1.48 -0.07
C GLU A 498 7.65 1.95 -0.58
N GLU A 499 8.02 1.53 -1.79
CA GLU A 499 9.26 1.95 -2.45
C GLU A 499 9.00 2.78 -3.73
N PRO A 500 9.15 4.11 -3.70
CA PRO A 500 9.69 4.93 -2.60
C PRO A 500 8.65 5.19 -1.49
N VAL A 501 9.14 5.47 -0.27
CA VAL A 501 8.30 5.80 0.90
C VAL A 501 7.22 6.81 0.53
N VAL A 502 5.98 6.44 0.82
CA VAL A 502 4.79 7.27 0.64
C VAL A 502 4.37 7.91 1.97
N TYR A 503 3.37 8.79 1.93
CA TYR A 503 2.86 9.54 3.07
C TYR A 503 1.32 9.60 2.99
N THR A 504 0.74 8.51 2.50
CA THR A 504 -0.69 8.37 2.25
C THR A 504 -1.43 8.32 3.58
N TYR A 505 -0.82 7.76 4.63
CA TYR A 505 -1.39 7.64 5.97
C TYR A 505 -0.59 8.40 7.04
N PHE A 506 0.26 9.34 6.62
CA PHE A 506 1.04 10.18 7.53
C PHE A 506 0.29 11.47 7.90
N LEU A 507 -0.08 11.59 9.19
CA LEU A 507 -0.76 12.75 9.79
C LEU A 507 -2.11 13.09 9.15
N LYS A 508 -2.94 12.07 8.96
CA LYS A 508 -4.25 12.19 8.32
C LYS A 508 -5.37 12.54 9.30
N GLY A 509 -6.27 13.39 8.84
CA GLY A 509 -7.53 13.70 9.53
C GLY A 509 -8.65 12.75 9.10
N ALA A 510 -9.77 12.77 9.81
CA ALA A 510 -10.91 11.89 9.61
C ALA A 510 -11.44 11.89 8.17
N LYS A 511 -11.41 13.04 7.48
CA LYS A 511 -11.89 13.17 6.10
C LYS A 511 -11.06 12.36 5.08
N SER A 512 -9.79 12.09 5.38
CA SER A 512 -8.88 11.37 4.48
C SER A 512 -8.79 9.87 4.79
N VAL A 513 -9.31 9.46 5.94
CA VAL A 513 -9.31 8.06 6.41
C VAL A 513 -10.69 7.48 6.11
N ILE A 514 -10.87 7.01 4.88
CA ILE A 514 -12.16 6.51 4.37
C ILE A 514 -12.13 5.01 4.04
N ASP A 515 -11.00 4.35 4.23
CA ASP A 515 -10.84 2.93 3.94
C ASP A 515 -11.38 2.06 5.09
N GLU A 516 -11.79 0.84 4.75
CA GLU A 516 -12.38 -0.11 5.69
C GLU A 516 -11.37 -0.69 6.71
N HIS A 517 -10.07 -0.57 6.43
CA HIS A 517 -9.02 -1.17 7.27
C HIS A 517 -8.70 -0.31 8.49
N HIS A 518 -8.96 1.01 8.42
CA HIS A 518 -8.81 1.96 9.52
C HIS A 518 -10.13 2.26 10.26
N ILE A 519 -11.09 1.34 10.20
CA ILE A 519 -12.30 1.39 11.03
C ILE A 519 -11.94 0.82 12.41
N VAL A 520 -12.01 1.67 13.43
CA VAL A 520 -11.74 1.29 14.81
C VAL A 520 -12.77 0.25 15.26
N THR A 521 -12.30 -0.89 15.73
CA THR A 521 -13.15 -1.93 16.31
C THR A 521 -12.66 -2.25 17.72
N SER A 522 -13.55 -2.57 18.64
CA SER A 522 -13.19 -3.04 19.99
C SER A 522 -12.85 -4.53 19.98
N MET A 523 -11.60 -4.82 20.38
CA MET A 523 -10.81 -6.05 20.41
C MET A 523 -10.96 -7.17 19.35
N PHE A 524 -9.88 -7.96 19.23
CA PHE A 524 -9.72 -9.20 18.45
C PHE A 524 -10.47 -10.42 19.00
N PHE A 525 -11.33 -10.27 20.00
CA PHE A 525 -12.02 -11.42 20.55
C PHE A 525 -13.25 -11.71 19.73
N SER A 526 -13.39 -12.97 19.34
CA SER A 526 -14.64 -13.50 18.87
C SER A 526 -15.19 -14.44 19.94
N ASP A 527 -16.50 -14.46 20.12
CA ASP A 527 -17.15 -15.57 20.81
C ASP A 527 -16.90 -16.89 20.05
N CYS A 528 -17.35 -18.01 20.60
CA CYS A 528 -17.25 -19.32 19.95
C CYS A 528 -18.00 -19.40 18.60
N GLN A 529 -18.75 -18.36 18.21
CA GLN A 529 -19.51 -18.24 16.98
C GLN A 529 -18.82 -17.30 15.96
N GLY A 530 -17.65 -16.74 16.32
CA GLY A 530 -16.89 -15.85 15.45
C GLY A 530 -17.29 -14.37 15.56
N ASN A 531 -18.31 -14.02 16.35
CA ASN A 531 -18.74 -12.63 16.51
C ASN A 531 -17.79 -11.87 17.41
N GLY A 532 -17.36 -10.68 16.98
CA GLY A 532 -16.56 -9.79 17.83
C GLY A 532 -17.22 -9.59 19.20
N ILE A 533 -16.53 -9.94 20.29
CA ILE A 533 -17.01 -9.71 21.66
C ILE A 533 -16.94 -8.20 21.91
N LYS A 534 -18.11 -7.55 21.91
CA LYS A 534 -18.23 -6.10 22.11
C LYS A 534 -18.45 -5.71 23.58
N ASP A 535 -18.66 -6.70 24.44
CA ASP A 535 -19.15 -6.50 25.81
C ASP A 535 -18.08 -5.98 26.78
N TYR A 536 -16.79 -6.08 26.42
CA TYR A 536 -15.66 -5.60 27.24
C TYR A 536 -14.41 -5.32 26.40
N ALA A 537 -13.45 -4.56 26.98
CA ALA A 537 -12.27 -4.01 26.30
C ALA A 537 -12.56 -3.02 25.14
N ASN A 538 -13.74 -2.40 25.18
CA ASN A 538 -14.14 -1.37 24.22
C ASN A 538 -13.65 0.01 24.65
N TYR A 539 -12.62 0.51 23.97
CA TYR A 539 -12.02 1.81 24.26
C TYR A 539 -12.42 2.86 23.24
N SER A 540 -12.86 4.02 23.74
CA SER A 540 -12.88 5.23 22.93
C SER A 540 -11.45 5.62 22.56
N VAL A 541 -11.12 5.58 21.28
CA VAL A 541 -9.85 6.13 20.78
C VAL A 541 -9.95 7.65 20.64
N PRO A 542 -8.84 8.39 20.53
CA PRO A 542 -8.90 9.81 20.25
C PRO A 542 -9.71 10.11 18.98
N THR A 543 -10.47 11.20 19.01
CA THR A 543 -11.15 11.71 17.81
C THR A 543 -10.13 12.40 16.92
N LEU A 544 -10.01 11.94 15.68
CA LEU A 544 -9.16 12.57 14.67
C LEU A 544 -9.62 14.00 14.35
N SER A 545 -8.65 14.87 14.04
CA SER A 545 -8.89 16.16 13.40
C SER A 545 -9.73 15.97 12.15
N LYS A 546 -10.63 16.91 11.85
CA LYS A 546 -11.47 16.84 10.64
C LYS A 546 -10.62 16.81 9.36
N GLU A 547 -9.61 17.69 9.30
CA GLU A 547 -8.74 17.85 8.13
C GLU A 547 -7.33 17.31 8.43
N ASP A 548 -6.59 17.00 7.37
CA ASP A 548 -5.18 16.59 7.43
C ASP A 548 -4.30 17.66 8.07
N TYR A 549 -3.22 17.22 8.72
CA TYR A 549 -2.25 18.15 9.26
C TYR A 549 -1.51 18.88 8.13
N VAL A 550 -1.50 20.22 8.20
CA VAL A 550 -0.70 21.08 7.33
C VAL A 550 0.29 21.84 8.22
N GLU A 551 1.58 21.74 7.92
CA GLU A 551 2.62 22.47 8.66
C GLU A 551 2.33 23.99 8.59
N PRO A 552 2.19 24.68 9.73
CA PRO A 552 1.98 26.12 9.74
C PRO A 552 3.11 26.83 9.01
N VAL A 553 2.77 27.61 7.99
CA VAL A 553 3.71 28.53 7.35
C VAL A 553 3.86 29.71 8.30
N ASN A 554 4.90 29.73 9.13
CA ASN A 554 5.18 30.92 9.94
C ASN A 554 5.40 32.12 9.01
N PRO A 555 4.58 33.19 9.10
CA PRO A 555 4.87 34.43 8.39
C PRO A 555 6.11 35.05 9.07
N THR A 556 7.22 35.11 8.34
CA THR A 556 8.42 35.81 8.81
C THR A 556 8.09 37.31 8.93
N PRO A 557 8.36 37.98 10.07
CA PRO A 557 8.22 39.42 10.16
C PRO A 557 9.19 40.10 9.20
N ASN A 558 8.65 41.03 8.40
CA ASN A 558 9.39 41.82 7.45
C ASN A 558 10.24 42.83 8.24
N ASN A 559 11.56 42.64 8.30
CA ASN A 559 12.46 43.75 8.60
C ASN A 559 13.82 43.59 7.90
N SER A 560 14.05 44.52 6.99
CA SER A 560 15.26 44.75 6.24
C SER A 560 16.32 45.43 7.13
N GLN A 561 17.36 44.69 7.53
CA GLN A 561 18.75 45.16 7.66
C GLN A 561 19.70 43.96 7.94
N THR A 562 20.98 44.15 7.63
CA THR A 562 21.92 43.17 7.07
C THR A 562 22.83 42.39 8.03
N ALA A 563 22.90 41.05 7.82
CA ALA A 563 23.98 40.04 8.04
C ALA A 563 24.38 39.56 9.48
N PRO A 564 24.90 38.31 9.70
CA PRO A 564 25.30 37.24 8.76
C PRO A 564 24.66 35.84 8.98
N LYS A 565 24.50 35.07 7.88
CA LYS A 565 23.94 33.70 7.80
C LYS A 565 24.89 32.61 8.30
N LYS A 566 24.43 31.72 9.21
CA LYS A 566 25.02 30.37 9.43
C LYS A 566 24.23 29.29 8.69
N SER A 567 24.96 28.30 8.19
CA SER A 567 24.76 27.62 6.89
C SER A 567 23.88 26.36 6.91
N LYS A 568 23.02 26.19 5.88
CA LYS A 568 22.45 24.89 5.49
C LYS A 568 23.56 23.84 5.30
N ALA A 569 23.37 22.64 5.84
CA ALA A 569 24.27 21.51 5.62
C ALA A 569 24.34 21.19 4.11
N VAL A 570 25.55 21.25 3.54
CA VAL A 570 25.77 21.02 2.11
C VAL A 570 25.71 19.51 1.85
N THR A 571 24.54 19.00 1.40
CA THR A 571 24.29 17.57 1.13
C THR A 571 24.55 17.15 -0.30
N SER A 572 24.77 18.13 -1.19
CA SER A 572 25.10 17.88 -2.59
C SER A 572 26.04 18.96 -3.12
N ALA A 573 26.81 18.62 -4.15
CA ALA A 573 27.62 19.59 -4.88
C ALA A 573 27.44 19.38 -6.37
N THR A 574 27.38 20.49 -7.10
CA THR A 574 27.43 20.47 -8.56
C THR A 574 28.88 20.67 -8.99
N LYS A 575 29.42 19.77 -9.81
CA LYS A 575 30.71 19.95 -10.49
C LYS A 575 30.52 19.81 -11.99
N GLY A 576 30.73 20.91 -12.70
CA GLY A 576 30.37 21.02 -14.11
C GLY A 576 28.88 20.75 -14.31
N LYS A 577 28.55 19.79 -15.18
CA LYS A 577 27.15 19.46 -15.55
C LYS A 577 26.54 18.32 -14.73
N VAL A 578 27.17 17.95 -13.61
CA VAL A 578 26.82 16.77 -12.82
C VAL A 578 26.60 17.17 -11.36
N VAL A 579 25.45 16.77 -10.81
CA VAL A 579 25.11 16.91 -9.39
C VAL A 579 25.50 15.63 -8.66
N TYR A 580 26.28 15.78 -7.60
CA TYR A 580 26.71 14.70 -6.71
C TYR A 580 26.00 14.86 -5.37
N ALA A 581 25.52 13.76 -4.79
CA ALA A 581 24.93 13.75 -3.45
C ALA A 581 25.72 12.82 -2.52
N ILE A 582 25.70 13.11 -1.23
CA ILE A 582 26.29 12.24 -0.20
C ILE A 582 25.44 10.96 -0.10
N SER A 583 26.10 9.80 -0.07
CA SER A 583 25.51 8.47 0.12
C SER A 583 26.41 7.71 1.08
N GLY A 584 26.12 7.81 2.38
CA GLY A 584 27.02 7.33 3.45
C GLY A 584 28.39 7.98 3.36
N LYS A 585 29.45 7.15 3.38
CA LYS A 585 30.86 7.60 3.21
C LYS A 585 31.29 7.89 1.76
N TYR A 586 30.36 7.83 0.80
CA TYR A 586 30.64 7.97 -0.63
C TYR A 586 29.78 9.07 -1.28
N ALA A 587 30.06 9.34 -2.56
CA ALA A 587 29.24 10.20 -3.40
C ALA A 587 28.56 9.39 -4.52
N VAL A 588 27.32 9.78 -4.83
CA VAL A 588 26.54 9.26 -5.96
C VAL A 588 26.28 10.37 -6.98
N VAL A 589 26.36 10.05 -8.26
CA VAL A 589 25.90 10.95 -9.33
C VAL A 589 24.37 10.95 -9.36
N LYS A 590 23.74 12.05 -8.93
CA LYS A 590 22.28 12.19 -8.79
C LYS A 590 21.60 12.56 -10.10
N LYS A 591 22.07 13.62 -10.76
CA LYS A 591 21.48 14.10 -12.02
C LYS A 591 22.46 14.91 -12.87
N CYS A 592 22.17 15.01 -14.17
CA CYS A 592 22.74 16.04 -15.02
C CYS A 592 21.99 17.37 -14.83
N THR A 593 22.71 18.49 -14.76
CA THR A 593 22.11 19.82 -14.59
C THR A 593 21.45 20.35 -15.86
N SER A 594 21.79 19.82 -17.04
CA SER A 594 21.26 20.31 -18.32
C SER A 594 20.97 19.18 -19.30
N LYS A 595 19.71 19.09 -19.76
CA LYS A 595 19.31 18.17 -20.84
C LYS A 595 19.94 18.52 -22.19
N LYS A 596 20.46 19.75 -22.34
CA LYS A 596 21.15 20.24 -23.55
C LYS A 596 22.65 19.86 -23.58
N ALA A 597 23.19 19.24 -22.53
CA ALA A 597 24.60 18.89 -22.43
C ALA A 597 25.04 17.93 -23.55
N LYS A 598 26.11 18.31 -24.29
CA LYS A 598 26.76 17.46 -25.30
C LYS A 598 27.77 16.47 -24.71
N SER A 599 28.38 16.81 -23.58
CA SER A 599 29.35 16.00 -22.86
C SER A 599 29.27 16.21 -21.34
N VAL A 600 29.61 15.19 -20.56
CA VAL A 600 29.75 15.24 -19.09
C VAL A 600 30.98 14.47 -18.62
N THR A 601 31.54 14.88 -17.49
CA THR A 601 32.64 14.20 -16.81
C THR A 601 32.21 13.85 -15.39
N ILE A 602 32.26 12.56 -15.04
CA ILE A 602 32.01 12.02 -13.71
C ILE A 602 33.36 11.90 -13.00
N LEU A 603 33.52 12.62 -11.88
CA LEU A 603 34.78 12.70 -11.14
C LEU A 603 35.07 11.43 -10.33
N ASN A 604 36.33 11.23 -9.95
CA ASN A 604 36.72 10.14 -9.04
C ASN A 604 36.38 10.44 -7.58
N LYS A 605 36.62 11.68 -7.17
CA LYS A 605 36.25 12.21 -5.88
C LYS A 605 35.60 13.58 -6.08
N VAL A 606 34.70 13.96 -5.18
CA VAL A 606 34.02 15.27 -5.19
C VAL A 606 34.02 15.86 -3.79
N LYS A 607 34.35 17.15 -3.68
CA LYS A 607 34.23 17.91 -2.45
C LYS A 607 32.79 18.40 -2.30
N ILE A 608 32.12 17.96 -1.23
CA ILE A 608 30.76 18.37 -0.86
C ILE A 608 30.86 18.97 0.55
N GLY A 609 30.62 20.28 0.65
CA GLY A 609 30.97 21.04 1.86
C GLY A 609 32.49 21.00 2.13
N LYS A 610 32.89 20.70 3.37
CA LYS A 610 34.30 20.60 3.78
C LYS A 610 34.92 19.21 3.54
N LYS A 611 34.13 18.18 3.24
CA LYS A 611 34.58 16.79 3.10
C LYS A 611 34.70 16.35 1.63
N THR A 612 35.65 15.45 1.35
CA THR A 612 35.88 14.87 0.02
C THR A 612 35.37 13.44 -0.03
N TYR A 613 34.48 13.15 -0.97
CA TYR A 613 33.80 11.86 -1.10
C TYR A 613 34.25 11.12 -2.36
N THR A 614 34.52 9.83 -2.26
CA THR A 614 34.81 8.98 -3.43
C THR A 614 33.51 8.64 -4.15
N VAL A 615 33.49 8.80 -5.48
CA VAL A 615 32.30 8.51 -6.30
C VAL A 615 32.22 7.02 -6.58
N THR A 616 31.18 6.36 -6.08
CA THR A 616 31.03 4.90 -6.17
C THR A 616 29.80 4.46 -6.96
N SER A 617 28.87 5.36 -7.27
CA SER A 617 27.66 4.99 -8.03
C SER A 617 27.09 6.10 -8.91
N ILE A 618 26.28 5.69 -9.89
CA ILE A 618 25.45 6.58 -10.71
C ILE A 618 23.98 6.22 -10.44
N ALA A 619 23.16 7.18 -10.01
CA ALA A 619 21.79 6.95 -9.59
C ALA A 619 20.84 6.55 -10.74
N LYS A 620 19.68 5.99 -10.38
CA LYS A 620 18.55 5.77 -11.30
C LYS A 620 18.22 7.08 -12.02
N ASN A 621 17.99 7.02 -13.32
CA ASN A 621 17.64 8.17 -14.16
C ASN A 621 18.65 9.34 -14.22
N ALA A 622 19.88 9.21 -13.71
CA ALA A 622 20.81 10.34 -13.57
C ALA A 622 21.04 11.18 -14.85
N PHE A 623 21.08 10.54 -16.02
CA PHE A 623 21.18 11.20 -17.33
C PHE A 623 19.98 10.93 -18.23
N LYS A 624 18.85 10.44 -17.68
CA LYS A 624 17.66 10.08 -18.47
C LYS A 624 17.18 11.27 -19.31
N GLY A 625 16.94 11.05 -20.60
CA GLY A 625 16.42 12.05 -21.52
C GLY A 625 17.39 13.17 -21.90
N CYS A 626 18.69 13.06 -21.58
CA CYS A 626 19.70 14.00 -22.08
C CYS A 626 20.01 13.69 -23.57
N LYS A 627 19.04 13.93 -24.46
CA LYS A 627 19.04 13.50 -25.87
C LYS A 627 20.29 13.97 -26.64
N LYS A 628 20.87 15.13 -26.27
CA LYS A 628 22.07 15.71 -26.90
C LYS A 628 23.39 15.16 -26.35
N LEU A 629 23.37 14.31 -25.32
CA LEU A 629 24.57 13.84 -24.62
C LEU A 629 25.32 12.78 -25.42
N LYS A 630 26.39 13.19 -26.10
CA LYS A 630 27.22 12.35 -26.98
C LYS A 630 28.40 11.70 -26.26
N ARG A 631 28.91 12.29 -25.18
CA ARG A 631 30.12 11.81 -24.48
C ARG A 631 29.97 11.79 -22.97
N VAL A 632 30.22 10.65 -22.34
CA VAL A 632 30.26 10.48 -20.87
C VAL A 632 31.65 10.01 -20.47
N THR A 633 32.43 10.87 -19.83
CA THR A 633 33.76 10.51 -19.32
C THR A 633 33.65 10.11 -17.85
N ILE A 634 33.97 8.88 -17.50
CA ILE A 634 33.97 8.37 -16.12
C ILE A 634 35.43 8.33 -15.64
N LYS A 635 35.79 9.22 -14.70
CA LYS A 635 37.09 9.22 -14.03
C LYS A 635 37.09 8.40 -12.74
N ALA A 636 35.92 8.02 -12.21
CA ALA A 636 35.80 7.19 -11.03
C ALA A 636 36.51 5.85 -11.21
N ILE A 637 37.34 5.47 -10.24
CA ILE A 637 38.08 4.20 -10.26
C ILE A 637 37.44 3.14 -9.36
N LYS A 638 36.56 3.56 -8.42
CA LYS A 638 35.83 2.67 -7.49
C LYS A 638 34.31 2.63 -7.77
N LEU A 639 33.89 2.82 -9.03
CA LEU A 639 32.48 2.69 -9.41
C LEU A 639 31.99 1.25 -9.21
N LYS A 640 30.98 1.07 -8.36
CA LYS A 640 30.37 -0.20 -7.97
C LYS A 640 29.05 -0.45 -8.71
N SER A 641 28.23 0.59 -8.90
CA SER A 641 26.87 0.41 -9.44
C SER A 641 26.41 1.55 -10.35
N ILE A 642 25.48 1.20 -11.26
CA ILE A 642 24.77 2.13 -12.15
C ILE A 642 23.28 1.77 -12.07
N GLY A 643 22.46 2.75 -11.71
CA GLY A 643 21.03 2.61 -11.49
C GLY A 643 20.22 2.38 -12.77
N LYS A 644 18.99 1.89 -12.60
CA LYS A 644 18.04 1.65 -13.71
C LYS A 644 17.84 2.94 -14.51
N ASN A 645 17.82 2.84 -15.84
CA ASN A 645 17.62 3.94 -16.78
C ASN A 645 18.58 5.13 -16.65
N ALA A 646 19.73 4.97 -15.99
CA ALA A 646 20.71 6.05 -15.80
C ALA A 646 21.07 6.76 -17.12
N PHE A 647 21.12 6.03 -18.24
CA PHE A 647 21.44 6.54 -19.58
C PHE A 647 20.28 6.41 -20.58
N LYS A 648 19.06 6.13 -20.13
CA LYS A 648 17.91 5.95 -21.04
C LYS A 648 17.61 7.27 -21.77
N GLY A 649 17.61 7.23 -23.10
CA GLY A 649 17.27 8.41 -23.92
C GLY A 649 18.40 9.43 -24.08
N ILE A 650 19.67 9.04 -23.89
CA ILE A 650 20.82 9.82 -24.37
C ILE A 650 21.05 9.60 -25.88
N TYR A 651 22.03 10.28 -26.47
CA TYR A 651 22.35 10.16 -27.89
C TYR A 651 22.61 8.69 -28.29
N LYS A 652 21.96 8.22 -29.37
CA LYS A 652 21.98 6.80 -29.78
C LYS A 652 23.39 6.24 -30.02
N LYS A 653 24.35 7.07 -30.46
CA LYS A 653 25.77 6.70 -30.67
C LYS A 653 26.69 7.27 -29.58
N ALA A 654 26.19 7.47 -28.35
CA ALA A 654 26.97 8.03 -27.26
C ALA A 654 28.22 7.18 -26.95
N THR A 655 29.30 7.85 -26.53
CA THR A 655 30.57 7.21 -26.17
C THR A 655 30.86 7.41 -24.68
N PHE A 656 31.14 6.30 -23.99
CA PHE A 656 31.61 6.25 -22.62
C PHE A 656 33.13 6.11 -22.62
N LYS A 657 33.85 7.07 -22.03
CA LYS A 657 35.30 6.99 -21.81
C LYS A 657 35.55 6.60 -20.37
N VAL A 658 36.18 5.45 -20.12
CA VAL A 658 36.43 4.91 -18.77
C VAL A 658 37.94 4.77 -18.50
N PRO A 659 38.39 4.58 -17.25
CA PRO A 659 39.82 4.38 -16.98
C PRO A 659 40.29 3.06 -17.60
N LYS A 660 41.46 3.06 -18.26
CA LYS A 660 42.01 1.88 -18.98
C LYS A 660 41.99 0.60 -18.13
N LYS A 661 42.43 0.70 -16.87
CA LYS A 661 42.44 -0.41 -15.89
C LYS A 661 41.05 -0.92 -15.50
N GLN A 662 40.00 -0.13 -15.67
CA GLN A 662 38.61 -0.48 -15.31
C GLN A 662 37.75 -0.84 -16.55
N LEU A 663 38.30 -0.81 -17.76
CA LEU A 663 37.55 -0.95 -19.01
C LEU A 663 36.71 -2.24 -19.05
N LYS A 664 37.31 -3.40 -18.75
CA LYS A 664 36.61 -4.71 -18.74
C LYS A 664 35.43 -4.70 -17.75
N LYS A 665 35.64 -4.21 -16.53
CA LYS A 665 34.63 -4.14 -15.47
C LYS A 665 33.51 -3.16 -15.81
N TYR A 666 33.85 -1.96 -16.27
CA TYR A 666 32.86 -0.91 -16.51
C TYR A 666 32.10 -1.12 -17.81
N LYS A 667 32.70 -1.76 -18.81
CA LYS A 667 31.98 -2.24 -19.99
C LYS A 667 30.84 -3.17 -19.58
N LYS A 668 31.10 -4.18 -18.74
CA LYS A 668 30.05 -5.05 -18.16
C LYS A 668 28.99 -4.26 -17.37
N LEU A 669 29.42 -3.30 -16.54
CA LEU A 669 28.51 -2.54 -15.69
C LEU A 669 27.60 -1.59 -16.48
N ILE A 670 28.13 -0.90 -17.49
CA ILE A 670 27.42 0.05 -18.34
C ILE A 670 26.48 -0.70 -19.30
N GLN A 671 26.90 -1.84 -19.86
CA GLN A 671 26.14 -2.57 -20.88
C GLN A 671 24.95 -3.38 -20.34
N LYS A 672 24.72 -3.42 -19.02
CA LYS A 672 23.54 -4.09 -18.45
C LYS A 672 22.25 -3.49 -19.02
N LYS A 673 21.30 -4.32 -19.48
CA LYS A 673 20.00 -3.90 -20.05
C LYS A 673 19.30 -2.82 -19.22
N LYS A 674 19.39 -2.94 -17.88
CA LYS A 674 18.78 -2.00 -16.93
C LYS A 674 19.29 -0.56 -17.01
N THR A 675 20.50 -0.28 -17.49
CA THR A 675 21.09 1.08 -17.46
C THR A 675 20.53 2.01 -18.53
N GLY A 676 19.85 1.47 -19.55
CA GLY A 676 19.44 2.22 -20.74
C GLY A 676 20.51 2.30 -21.83
N PHE A 677 21.58 1.51 -21.73
CA PHE A 677 22.58 1.33 -22.79
C PHE A 677 21.95 0.72 -24.06
N LYS A 678 22.39 1.18 -25.23
CA LYS A 678 21.99 0.63 -26.54
C LYS A 678 23.21 0.05 -27.26
N LYS A 679 23.04 -1.02 -28.05
CA LYS A 679 24.12 -1.67 -28.83
C LYS A 679 24.93 -0.68 -29.69
N THR A 680 24.31 0.40 -30.15
CA THR A 680 24.94 1.47 -30.94
C THR A 680 25.86 2.41 -30.15
N MET A 681 25.88 2.33 -28.81
CA MET A 681 26.77 3.10 -27.95
C MET A 681 28.12 2.40 -27.78
N LYS A 682 29.19 3.17 -27.58
CA LYS A 682 30.56 2.64 -27.43
C LYS A 682 31.10 2.87 -26.03
N VAL A 683 31.72 1.86 -25.41
CA VAL A 683 32.50 2.00 -24.17
C VAL A 683 33.96 1.78 -24.54
N LYS A 684 34.81 2.78 -24.28
CA LYS A 684 36.23 2.77 -24.62
C LYS A 684 37.11 3.31 -23.50
#